data_AF-A0A445FPP0-F1
#
_entry.id   AF-A0A445FPP0-F1
#
_cell.length_a   1.000
_cell.length_b   1.000
_cell.length_c   1.000
_cell.angle_alpha   90.00
_cell.angle_beta   90.00
_cell.angle_gamma   90.00
#
_symmetry.space_group_name_H-M   'P 1'
#
loop_
_entity.id
_entity.type
_entity.pdbx_description
1 polymer ?
#
loop_
_entity_poly.entity_id
_entity_poly.type
_entity_poly.pdbx_seq_one_letter_code
_entity_poly.pdbx_strand_id
1 'polypeptide(L)'
;MGFFGFMLFVFLTGVKIDPTITFRSGKRTFAIGILGYFVPYTFAKTVVFMLTRFATLDSDVSKVLPIVIEIQCISAFPVITRFLVELQILNSEIGRLATSSSLVCDICFLFVMTIKFVARLSSTKSIGTSIGSFLSPTLFLIFIIFVVHPAAIWAIRQSPEGKPVQEIYICGVFLTLIFCGFLGEVFGLNAIVVSFFVGLAIPDGPPLGAALVNKLDSFVSVVFVPILFIIVGLRTDVYAIQKMKNIATIQFIICIAFCGKVLGALLPLIFLRMPFRDAFALGLIMNCKGTIELYLLISLKLKKAMNDECFTILVLTLVLVAGIVSPIVKTLYDPSKRFLAYKRRTIMHHRKDEELRILACIHRHDNVLAIMNLLAASNPTKASPINLVVLQLIKLVGRSSSLLVAHVPRKMLSHHSTQTEKIFNSFNKFEDVYKGKVTLHSYKGISPYATMHNDVCYLALEKRTTFIIIPFHKQWILGGTTESSFAFKQLNKNVLEKAPCSVGVLIDRGNQKMFWCGFKKGSIYQVAMLFFGGADDREALSYARRMLDQPYVHITLFHFSSPTEIVGGTERSKMLDTQILSEFRLKAFRNERVSYKEEMVMDGKDVLSVIEYMESCYDLVMVGRKHADSKLMSEIGKWKHGELGIIGEILASLNIGAKTSILVVQQQTRFWGSRDPEESTHLRKEDI
;
A
#
# COMPACT_ATOMS: atom_id res chain seq x y z
N MET A 1 19.74 -30.02 -0.82
CA MET A 1 18.37 -29.49 -0.83
C MET A 1 18.24 -28.12 -0.15
N GLY A 2 18.55 -27.97 1.15
CA GLY A 2 18.37 -26.70 1.87
C GLY A 2 19.12 -25.48 1.28
N PHE A 3 20.36 -25.68 0.83
CA PHE A 3 21.16 -24.65 0.15
C PHE A 3 20.47 -24.11 -1.13
N PHE A 4 20.01 -25.03 -1.98
CA PHE A 4 19.34 -24.69 -3.23
C PHE A 4 17.97 -24.02 -3.00
N GLY A 5 17.19 -24.49 -2.02
CA GLY A 5 15.93 -23.85 -1.65
C GLY A 5 16.11 -22.40 -1.18
N PHE A 6 17.19 -22.15 -0.42
CA PHE A 6 17.52 -20.80 0.02
C PHE A 6 18.06 -19.90 -1.10
N MET A 7 18.84 -20.47 -2.02
CA MET A 7 19.28 -19.81 -3.25
C MET A 7 18.08 -19.27 -4.04
N LEU A 8 17.05 -20.12 -4.23
CA LEU A 8 15.79 -19.74 -4.88
C LEU A 8 15.02 -18.68 -4.11
N PHE A 9 15.02 -18.74 -2.78
CA PHE A 9 14.38 -17.73 -1.93
C PHE A 9 14.99 -16.34 -2.11
N VAL A 10 16.32 -16.26 -2.08
CA VAL A 10 17.03 -14.99 -2.25
C VAL A 10 16.90 -14.48 -3.68
N PHE A 11 16.98 -15.37 -4.68
CA PHE A 11 16.73 -15.06 -6.07
C PHE A 11 15.33 -14.47 -6.31
N LEU A 12 14.26 -15.13 -5.85
CA LEU A 12 12.90 -14.62 -5.97
C LEU A 12 12.69 -13.30 -5.27
N THR A 13 13.39 -13.08 -4.15
CA THR A 13 13.33 -11.79 -3.47
C THR A 13 14.00 -10.71 -4.32
N GLY A 14 15.10 -11.01 -5.00
CA GLY A 14 15.70 -10.11 -6.01
C GLY A 14 14.77 -9.79 -7.18
N VAL A 15 14.09 -10.80 -7.75
CA VAL A 15 13.16 -10.61 -8.89
C VAL A 15 11.96 -9.72 -8.56
N LYS A 16 11.51 -9.74 -7.29
CA LYS A 16 10.39 -8.89 -6.85
C LYS A 16 10.76 -7.40 -6.81
N ILE A 17 12.02 -7.02 -7.00
CA ILE A 17 12.51 -5.69 -6.65
C ILE A 17 12.91 -4.92 -7.92
N ASP A 18 12.47 -3.65 -7.97
CA ASP A 18 12.89 -2.70 -8.98
C ASP A 18 14.15 -1.93 -8.52
N PRO A 19 15.33 -2.17 -9.13
CA PRO A 19 16.55 -1.43 -8.79
C PRO A 19 16.43 0.06 -9.13
N THR A 20 15.63 0.46 -10.12
CA THR A 20 15.58 1.85 -10.62
C THR A 20 14.97 2.82 -9.60
N ILE A 21 13.93 2.38 -8.89
CA ILE A 21 13.30 3.15 -7.80
C ILE A 21 14.30 3.37 -6.65
N THR A 22 15.18 2.39 -6.44
CA THR A 22 16.16 2.37 -5.37
C THR A 22 17.27 3.39 -5.62
N PHE A 23 17.84 3.42 -6.82
CA PHE A 23 18.91 4.36 -7.20
C PHE A 23 18.44 5.82 -7.34
N ARG A 24 17.13 6.06 -7.50
CA ARG A 24 16.57 7.42 -7.57
C ARG A 24 16.46 8.13 -6.21
N SER A 25 16.80 7.46 -5.11
CA SER A 25 16.58 7.94 -3.73
C SER A 25 17.59 9.00 -3.21
N GLY A 26 18.54 9.41 -4.05
CA GLY A 26 19.40 10.58 -3.81
C GLY A 26 20.55 10.36 -2.81
N LYS A 27 21.30 11.42 -2.52
CA LYS A 27 22.54 11.39 -1.69
C LYS A 27 22.33 10.88 -0.25
N ARG A 28 21.09 10.97 0.27
CA ARG A 28 20.72 10.60 1.64
C ARG A 28 20.88 9.10 1.89
N THR A 29 20.38 8.30 0.96
CA THR A 29 20.47 6.83 0.99
C THR A 29 21.91 6.34 1.07
N PHE A 30 22.81 6.93 0.28
CA PHE A 30 24.22 6.54 0.28
C PHE A 30 24.88 6.83 1.63
N ALA A 31 24.61 7.99 2.23
CA ALA A 31 25.15 8.33 3.54
C ALA A 31 24.67 7.34 4.62
N ILE A 32 23.38 7.00 4.65
CA ILE A 32 22.79 6.07 5.62
C ILE A 32 23.36 4.66 5.43
N GLY A 33 23.46 4.17 4.20
CA GLY A 33 23.98 2.83 3.92
C GLY A 33 25.47 2.67 4.26
N ILE A 34 26.29 3.65 3.89
CA ILE A 34 27.74 3.64 4.18
C ILE A 34 27.97 3.74 5.68
N LEU A 35 27.37 4.75 6.35
CA LEU A 35 27.56 4.93 7.79
C LEU A 35 26.93 3.79 8.59
N GLY A 36 25.77 3.26 8.15
CA GLY A 36 25.11 2.11 8.76
C GLY A 36 25.91 0.81 8.71
N TYR A 37 26.87 0.68 7.79
CA TYR A 37 27.79 -0.46 7.74
C TYR A 37 29.11 -0.17 8.47
N PHE A 38 29.77 0.95 8.16
CA PHE A 38 31.12 1.23 8.66
C PHE A 38 31.14 1.64 10.14
N VAL A 39 30.16 2.41 10.62
CA VAL A 39 30.12 2.86 12.03
C VAL A 39 30.02 1.69 13.02
N PRO A 40 29.06 0.76 12.91
CA PRO A 40 29.04 -0.40 13.80
C PRO A 40 30.26 -1.31 13.63
N TYR A 41 30.80 -1.43 12.41
CA TYR A 41 32.01 -2.20 12.17
C TYR A 41 33.22 -1.63 12.91
N THR A 42 33.45 -0.31 12.82
CA THR A 42 34.56 0.35 13.51
C THR A 42 34.42 0.31 15.02
N PHE A 43 33.22 0.55 15.55
CA PHE A 43 32.99 0.51 17.00
C PHE A 43 33.17 -0.90 17.55
N ALA A 44 32.53 -1.90 16.96
CA ALA A 44 32.61 -3.27 17.44
C ALA A 44 34.05 -3.82 17.31
N LYS A 45 34.75 -3.54 16.20
CA LYS A 45 36.15 -3.94 16.02
C LYS A 45 37.08 -3.28 17.03
N THR A 46 36.88 -1.99 17.34
CA THR A 46 37.68 -1.27 18.34
C THR A 46 37.47 -1.87 19.73
N VAL A 47 36.21 -2.17 20.10
CA VAL A 47 35.93 -2.82 21.39
C VAL A 47 36.52 -4.21 21.46
N VAL A 48 36.43 -5.03 20.41
CA VAL A 48 37.07 -6.35 20.38
C VAL A 48 38.59 -6.25 20.50
N PHE A 49 39.22 -5.27 19.83
CA PHE A 49 40.65 -5.02 19.97
C PHE A 49 41.04 -4.64 21.40
N MET A 50 40.25 -3.79 22.07
CA MET A 50 40.50 -3.45 23.47
C MET A 50 40.27 -4.65 24.39
N LEU A 51 39.18 -5.40 24.18
CA LEU A 51 38.82 -6.53 25.02
C LEU A 51 39.85 -7.67 24.91
N THR A 52 40.37 -7.93 23.72
CA THR A 52 41.46 -8.91 23.50
C THR A 52 42.78 -8.49 24.12
N ARG A 53 43.01 -7.19 24.32
CA ARG A 53 44.21 -6.66 24.96
C ARG A 53 44.13 -6.64 26.49
N PHE A 54 42.95 -6.37 27.06
CA PHE A 54 42.76 -6.17 28.51
C PHE A 54 42.08 -7.33 29.23
N ALA A 55 41.37 -8.22 28.54
CA ALA A 55 40.66 -9.34 29.14
C ALA A 55 41.15 -10.69 28.61
N THR A 56 41.26 -11.68 29.51
CA THR A 56 41.50 -13.08 29.14
C THR A 56 40.24 -13.69 28.54
N LEU A 57 40.16 -13.70 27.21
CA LEU A 57 39.09 -14.36 26.46
C LEU A 57 39.43 -15.83 26.22
N ASP A 58 38.40 -16.69 26.21
CA ASP A 58 38.55 -18.05 25.69
C ASP A 58 39.01 -18.01 24.23
N SER A 59 39.96 -18.88 23.88
CA SER A 59 40.49 -19.02 22.50
C SER A 59 39.36 -19.18 21.48
N ASP A 60 38.32 -19.95 21.82
CA ASP A 60 37.20 -20.22 20.91
C ASP A 60 36.34 -18.98 20.66
N VAL A 61 36.11 -18.16 21.69
CA VAL A 61 35.36 -16.90 21.54
C VAL A 61 36.16 -15.91 20.70
N SER A 62 37.46 -15.77 20.96
CA SER A 62 38.33 -14.83 20.24
C SER A 62 38.34 -15.05 18.71
N LYS A 63 38.27 -16.31 18.26
CA LYS A 63 38.20 -16.68 16.84
C LYS A 63 36.85 -16.36 16.20
N VAL A 64 35.77 -16.42 17.00
CA VAL A 64 34.39 -16.20 16.53
C VAL A 64 34.01 -14.72 16.52
N LEU A 65 34.61 -13.88 17.39
CA LEU A 65 34.27 -12.45 17.51
C LEU A 65 34.31 -11.66 16.19
N PRO A 66 35.32 -11.79 15.30
CA PRO A 66 35.33 -11.11 14.01
C PRO A 66 34.13 -11.50 13.12
N ILE A 67 33.73 -12.77 13.17
CA ILE A 67 32.59 -13.31 12.43
C ILE A 67 31.27 -12.74 12.98
N VAL A 68 31.16 -12.61 14.31
CA VAL A 68 30.00 -11.95 14.95
C VAL A 68 29.88 -10.51 14.48
N ILE A 69 30.97 -9.74 14.48
CA ILE A 69 30.95 -8.35 14.01
C ILE A 69 30.44 -8.29 12.56
N GLU A 70 30.95 -9.14 11.68
CA GLU A 70 30.52 -9.19 10.28
C GLU A 70 29.02 -9.42 10.15
N ILE A 71 28.47 -10.41 10.87
CA ILE A 71 27.04 -10.71 10.84
C ILE A 71 26.19 -9.59 11.46
N GLN A 72 26.70 -8.85 12.46
CA GLN A 72 25.98 -7.72 13.05
C GLN A 72 25.93 -6.49 12.14
N CYS A 73 26.95 -6.28 11.30
CA CYS A 73 27.01 -5.14 10.39
C CYS A 73 26.11 -5.32 9.15
N ILE A 74 25.83 -6.56 8.74
CA ILE A 74 24.97 -6.84 7.58
C ILE A 74 23.54 -6.32 7.85
N SER A 75 23.00 -5.60 6.87
CA SER A 75 21.60 -5.16 6.79
C SER A 75 21.06 -5.67 5.48
N ALA A 76 20.71 -6.95 5.45
CA ALA A 76 20.38 -7.60 4.19
C ALA A 76 19.12 -6.99 3.59
N PHE A 77 19.25 -6.44 2.39
CA PHE A 77 18.16 -5.80 1.69
C PHE A 77 16.91 -6.68 1.54
N PRO A 78 17.02 -8.00 1.20
CA PRO A 78 15.86 -8.89 1.16
C PRO A 78 15.11 -9.00 2.49
N VAL A 79 15.83 -9.00 3.62
CA VAL A 79 15.25 -9.13 4.96
C VAL A 79 14.51 -7.86 5.33
N ILE A 80 15.15 -6.70 5.17
CA ILE A 80 14.55 -5.39 5.50
C ILE A 80 13.32 -5.13 4.63
N THR A 81 13.38 -5.45 3.33
CA THR A 81 12.24 -5.30 2.43
C THR A 81 11.05 -6.15 2.87
N ARG A 82 11.27 -7.43 3.22
CA ARG A 82 10.18 -8.29 3.73
C ARG A 82 9.62 -7.79 5.05
N PHE A 83 10.47 -7.38 5.98
CA PHE A 83 10.05 -6.81 7.25
C PHE A 83 9.14 -5.57 7.06
N LEU A 84 9.49 -4.69 6.11
CA LEU A 84 8.68 -3.52 5.77
C LEU A 84 7.35 -3.86 5.08
N VAL A 85 7.31 -4.95 4.30
CA VAL A 85 6.07 -5.47 3.70
C VAL A 85 5.14 -5.99 4.79
N GLU A 86 5.66 -6.77 5.75
CA GLU A 86 4.90 -7.30 6.88
C GLU A 86 4.32 -6.19 7.76
N LEU A 87 5.08 -5.12 7.98
CA LEU A 87 4.62 -3.93 8.69
C LEU A 87 3.71 -3.01 7.85
N GLN A 88 3.49 -3.30 6.57
CA GLN A 88 2.71 -2.47 5.63
C GLN A 88 3.23 -1.03 5.44
N ILE A 89 4.53 -0.81 5.67
CA ILE A 89 5.16 0.52 5.59
C ILE A 89 6.20 0.63 4.48
N LEU A 90 6.34 -0.40 3.62
CA LEU A 90 7.29 -0.41 2.51
C LEU A 90 7.19 0.83 1.61
N ASN A 91 5.97 1.29 1.30
CA ASN A 91 5.74 2.42 0.41
C ASN A 91 5.80 3.79 1.12
N SER A 92 6.15 3.82 2.41
CA SER A 92 6.43 5.07 3.12
C SER A 92 7.77 5.66 2.69
N GLU A 93 7.99 6.94 2.97
CA GLU A 93 9.30 7.57 2.74
C GLU A 93 10.42 6.88 3.52
N ILE A 94 10.15 6.51 4.77
CA ILE A 94 11.07 5.74 5.63
C ILE A 94 11.32 4.35 5.04
N GLY A 95 10.27 3.66 4.57
CA GLY A 95 10.39 2.34 3.96
C GLY A 95 11.23 2.36 2.68
N ARG A 96 11.04 3.37 1.82
CA ARG A 96 11.88 3.59 0.62
C ARG A 96 13.33 3.95 0.97
N LEU A 97 13.55 4.73 2.03
CA LEU A 97 14.89 5.05 2.51
C LEU A 97 15.59 3.81 3.10
N ALA A 98 14.89 3.00 3.89
CA ALA A 98 15.43 1.77 4.50
C ALA A 98 15.82 0.73 3.44
N THR A 99 14.93 0.48 2.49
CA THR A 99 15.18 -0.44 1.37
C THR A 99 16.36 0.04 0.53
N SER A 100 16.39 1.31 0.14
CA SER A 100 17.52 1.81 -0.65
C SER A 100 18.84 1.83 0.12
N SER A 101 18.82 2.12 1.43
CA SER A 101 20.04 2.16 2.25
C SER A 101 20.60 0.77 2.51
N SER A 102 19.74 -0.23 2.68
CA SER A 102 20.15 -1.63 2.85
C SER A 102 20.78 -2.23 1.60
N LEU A 103 20.33 -1.85 0.39
CA LEU A 103 21.02 -2.24 -0.84
C LEU A 103 22.45 -1.67 -0.89
N VAL A 104 22.65 -0.42 -0.43
CA VAL A 104 23.98 0.17 -0.30
C VAL A 104 24.81 -0.56 0.76
N CYS A 105 24.21 -0.95 1.89
CA CYS A 105 24.88 -1.80 2.89
C CYS A 105 25.35 -3.13 2.30
N ASP A 106 24.54 -3.79 1.47
CA ASP A 106 24.92 -5.05 0.81
C ASP A 106 26.09 -4.86 -0.16
N ILE A 107 26.13 -3.75 -0.90
CA ILE A 107 27.29 -3.40 -1.75
C ILE A 107 28.54 -3.17 -0.89
N CYS A 108 28.42 -2.46 0.24
CA CYS A 108 29.53 -2.26 1.18
C CYS A 108 30.03 -3.58 1.75
N PHE A 109 29.12 -4.48 2.12
CA PHE A 109 29.46 -5.82 2.60
C PHE A 109 30.23 -6.62 1.53
N LEU A 110 29.78 -6.59 0.28
CA LEU A 110 30.46 -7.27 -0.83
C LEU A 110 31.85 -6.71 -1.09
N PHE A 111 32.00 -5.39 -1.01
CA PHE A 111 33.29 -4.73 -1.14
C PHE A 111 34.27 -5.20 -0.05
N VAL A 112 33.84 -5.24 1.21
CA VAL A 112 34.67 -5.73 2.32
C VAL A 112 34.99 -7.22 2.19
N MET A 113 34.03 -8.04 1.75
CA MET A 113 34.27 -9.48 1.51
C MET A 113 35.28 -9.70 0.39
N THR A 114 35.22 -8.92 -0.68
CA THR A 114 36.17 -8.98 -1.79
C THR A 114 37.57 -8.60 -1.32
N ILE A 115 37.72 -7.53 -0.53
CA ILE A 115 39.01 -7.15 0.06
C ILE A 115 39.57 -8.27 0.94
N LYS A 116 38.75 -8.91 1.77
CA LYS A 116 39.20 -10.02 2.63
C LYS A 116 39.62 -11.24 1.83
N PHE A 117 38.90 -11.56 0.76
CA PHE A 117 39.25 -12.66 -0.13
C PHE A 117 40.59 -12.39 -0.82
N VAL A 118 40.78 -11.19 -1.36
CA VAL A 118 42.05 -10.77 -1.98
C VAL A 118 43.18 -10.76 -0.96
N ALA A 119 42.96 -10.24 0.26
CA ALA A 119 43.97 -10.26 1.32
C ALA A 119 44.40 -11.70 1.66
N ARG A 120 43.45 -12.64 1.78
CA ARG A 120 43.75 -14.06 2.03
C ARG A 120 44.53 -14.69 0.89
N LEU A 121 44.20 -14.36 -0.35
CA LEU A 121 44.87 -14.90 -1.54
C LEU A 121 46.26 -14.29 -1.74
N SER A 122 46.43 -13.00 -1.44
CA SER A 122 47.72 -12.31 -1.51
C SER A 122 48.73 -12.86 -0.48
N SER A 123 48.26 -13.41 0.64
CA SER A 123 49.12 -14.11 1.59
C SER A 123 49.63 -15.47 1.08
N THR A 124 49.06 -16.00 -0.01
CA THR A 124 49.39 -17.35 -0.54
C THR A 124 49.95 -17.34 -1.97
N LYS A 125 49.81 -16.26 -2.75
CA LYS A 125 50.24 -16.16 -4.16
C LYS A 125 50.84 -14.78 -4.51
N SER A 126 51.49 -14.70 -5.67
CA SER A 126 52.13 -13.49 -6.23
C SER A 126 51.18 -12.29 -6.41
N ILE A 127 51.72 -11.07 -6.37
CA ILE A 127 51.00 -9.80 -6.55
C ILE A 127 50.21 -9.72 -7.87
N GLY A 128 50.69 -10.35 -8.95
CA GLY A 128 50.01 -10.38 -10.24
C GLY A 128 48.66 -11.13 -10.23
N THR A 129 48.56 -12.22 -9.45
CA THR A 129 47.28 -12.93 -9.27
C THR A 129 46.33 -12.20 -8.32
N SER A 130 46.85 -11.34 -7.44
CA SER A 130 46.07 -10.51 -6.52
C SER A 130 45.23 -9.44 -7.25
N ILE A 131 45.81 -8.77 -8.25
CA ILE A 131 45.12 -7.77 -9.09
C ILE A 131 44.02 -8.44 -9.94
N GLY A 132 44.34 -9.57 -10.58
CA GLY A 132 43.35 -10.35 -11.35
C GLY A 132 42.18 -10.84 -10.49
N SER A 133 42.43 -11.17 -9.23
CA SER A 133 41.40 -11.64 -8.29
C SER A 133 40.49 -10.53 -7.76
N PHE A 134 40.94 -9.27 -7.77
CA PHE A 134 40.07 -8.13 -7.45
C PHE A 134 39.18 -7.76 -8.64
N LEU A 135 39.69 -7.88 -9.86
CA LEU A 135 38.95 -7.52 -11.07
C LEU A 135 37.87 -8.56 -11.40
N SER A 136 38.11 -9.84 -11.09
CA SER A 136 37.22 -10.95 -11.45
C SER A 136 35.79 -10.86 -10.89
N PRO A 137 35.55 -10.56 -9.60
CA PRO A 137 34.20 -10.42 -9.05
C PRO A 137 33.45 -9.21 -9.61
N THR A 138 34.15 -8.09 -9.83
CA THR A 138 33.57 -6.89 -10.43
C THR A 138 33.18 -7.14 -11.89
N LEU A 139 34.05 -7.78 -12.68
CA LEU A 139 33.74 -8.19 -14.05
C LEU A 139 32.57 -9.17 -14.10
N PHE A 140 32.46 -10.08 -13.13
CA PHE A 140 31.35 -11.02 -13.07
C PHE A 140 30.01 -10.34 -12.75
N LEU A 141 29.98 -9.36 -11.84
CA LEU A 141 28.80 -8.54 -11.60
C LEU A 141 28.39 -7.72 -12.85
N ILE A 142 29.38 -7.15 -13.54
CA ILE A 142 29.18 -6.48 -14.83
C ILE A 142 28.60 -7.48 -15.85
N PHE A 143 29.13 -8.68 -15.95
CA PHE A 143 28.62 -9.73 -16.84
C PHE A 143 27.15 -10.07 -16.55
N ILE A 144 26.75 -10.21 -15.27
CA ILE A 144 25.34 -10.43 -14.91
C ILE A 144 24.46 -9.29 -15.43
N ILE A 145 24.88 -8.04 -15.25
CA ILE A 145 24.10 -6.87 -15.70
C ILE A 145 24.06 -6.77 -17.23
N PHE A 146 25.14 -7.04 -17.95
CA PHE A 146 25.20 -6.85 -19.40
C PHE A 146 24.77 -8.08 -20.22
N VAL A 147 24.70 -9.27 -19.63
CA VAL A 147 24.30 -10.49 -20.34
C VAL A 147 22.94 -10.99 -19.87
N VAL A 148 22.74 -11.15 -18.56
CA VAL A 148 21.48 -11.71 -18.02
C VAL A 148 20.33 -10.72 -18.20
N HIS A 149 20.54 -9.43 -17.96
CA HIS A 149 19.48 -8.42 -18.09
C HIS A 149 18.98 -8.27 -19.54
N PRO A 150 19.84 -8.10 -20.58
CA PRO A 150 19.36 -8.03 -21.96
C PRO A 150 18.74 -9.34 -22.44
N ALA A 151 19.26 -10.50 -22.02
CA ALA A 151 18.66 -11.79 -22.34
C ALA A 151 17.24 -11.94 -21.75
N ALA A 152 17.04 -11.47 -20.51
CA ALA A 152 15.72 -11.46 -19.88
C ALA A 152 14.74 -10.51 -20.60
N ILE A 153 15.20 -9.31 -21.00
CA ILE A 153 14.39 -8.37 -21.79
C ILE A 153 14.04 -8.96 -23.15
N TRP A 154 14.98 -9.65 -23.81
CA TRP A 154 14.73 -10.31 -25.08
C TRP A 154 13.67 -11.41 -24.95
N ALA A 155 13.75 -12.26 -23.92
CA ALA A 155 12.74 -13.28 -23.63
C ALA A 155 11.35 -12.68 -23.36
N ILE A 156 11.29 -11.50 -22.73
CA ILE A 156 10.04 -10.77 -22.51
C ILE A 156 9.45 -10.27 -23.82
N ARG A 157 10.27 -9.71 -24.73
CA ARG A 157 9.80 -9.21 -26.03
C ARG A 157 9.22 -10.32 -26.92
N GLN A 158 9.69 -11.55 -26.76
CA GLN A 158 9.19 -12.72 -27.49
C GLN A 158 7.91 -13.33 -26.90
N SER A 159 7.49 -12.87 -25.71
CA SER A 159 6.29 -13.36 -25.04
C SER A 159 5.10 -12.42 -25.31
N PRO A 160 4.03 -12.84 -26.01
CA PRO A 160 2.88 -11.99 -26.30
C PRO A 160 2.14 -11.57 -25.02
N GLU A 161 1.73 -10.30 -24.94
CA GLU A 161 0.98 -9.76 -23.81
C GLU A 161 -0.31 -10.57 -23.56
N GLY A 162 -0.48 -11.09 -22.34
CA GLY A 162 -1.70 -11.78 -21.91
C GLY A 162 -1.67 -13.32 -21.97
N LYS A 163 -0.62 -13.96 -22.51
CA LYS A 163 -0.44 -15.42 -22.46
C LYS A 163 0.59 -15.84 -21.40
N PRO A 164 0.45 -17.03 -20.78
CA PRO A 164 1.46 -17.53 -19.85
C PRO A 164 2.81 -17.69 -20.56
N VAL A 165 3.89 -17.29 -19.88
CA VAL A 165 5.26 -17.43 -20.38
C VAL A 165 5.56 -18.91 -20.63
N GLN A 166 6.15 -19.24 -21.79
CA GLN A 166 6.53 -20.62 -22.12
C GLN A 166 7.49 -21.19 -21.08
N GLU A 167 7.31 -22.46 -20.72
CA GLU A 167 8.07 -23.12 -19.64
C GLU A 167 9.58 -23.17 -19.93
N ILE A 168 9.96 -23.17 -21.22
CA ILE A 168 11.34 -23.10 -21.69
C ILE A 168 12.08 -21.89 -21.10
N TYR A 169 11.45 -20.72 -21.04
CA TYR A 169 12.08 -19.52 -20.47
C TYR A 169 12.27 -19.63 -18.95
N ILE A 170 11.34 -20.30 -18.25
CA ILE A 170 11.46 -20.54 -16.82
C ILE A 170 12.62 -21.50 -16.55
N CYS A 171 12.71 -22.60 -17.31
CA CYS A 171 13.83 -23.53 -17.26
C CYS A 171 15.17 -22.85 -17.58
N GLY A 172 15.22 -21.98 -18.59
CA GLY A 172 16.42 -21.21 -18.94
C GLY A 172 16.89 -20.30 -17.80
N VAL A 173 15.96 -19.66 -17.08
CA VAL A 173 16.27 -18.84 -15.90
C VAL A 173 16.85 -19.68 -14.76
N PHE A 174 16.29 -20.86 -14.49
CA PHE A 174 16.84 -21.77 -13.49
C PHE A 174 18.26 -22.24 -13.83
N LEU A 175 18.50 -22.59 -15.09
CA LEU A 175 19.80 -23.05 -15.56
C LEU A 175 20.84 -21.93 -15.46
N THR A 176 20.45 -20.71 -15.80
CA THR A 176 21.26 -19.50 -15.62
C THR A 176 21.56 -19.25 -14.14
N LEU A 177 20.59 -19.42 -13.24
CA LEU A 177 20.78 -19.24 -11.81
C LEU A 177 21.82 -20.22 -11.24
N ILE A 178 21.73 -21.51 -11.58
CA ILE A 178 22.66 -22.55 -11.13
C ILE A 178 24.06 -22.27 -11.70
N PHE A 179 24.15 -21.96 -12.99
CA PHE A 179 25.41 -21.69 -13.66
C PHE A 179 26.12 -20.45 -13.08
N CYS A 180 25.41 -19.33 -12.91
CA CYS A 180 25.94 -18.13 -12.28
C CYS A 180 26.32 -18.38 -10.82
N GLY A 181 25.53 -19.15 -10.08
CA GLY A 181 25.85 -19.54 -8.70
C GLY A 181 27.18 -20.28 -8.59
N PHE A 182 27.41 -21.26 -9.49
CA PHE A 182 28.66 -22.01 -9.56
C PHE A 182 29.86 -21.12 -9.92
N LEU A 183 29.73 -20.29 -10.96
CA LEU A 183 30.77 -19.32 -11.33
C LEU A 183 31.07 -18.34 -10.19
N GLY A 184 30.04 -17.93 -9.45
CA GLY A 184 30.16 -17.09 -8.26
C GLY A 184 31.14 -17.67 -7.23
N GLU A 185 30.97 -18.93 -6.86
CA GLU A 185 31.84 -19.59 -5.88
C GLU A 185 33.29 -19.72 -6.38
N VAL A 186 33.48 -19.98 -7.68
CA VAL A 186 34.80 -20.01 -8.32
C VAL A 186 35.50 -18.64 -8.21
N PHE A 187 34.75 -17.55 -8.37
CA PHE A 187 35.25 -16.19 -8.23
C PHE A 187 35.31 -15.68 -6.78
N GLY A 188 35.02 -16.53 -5.78
CA GLY A 188 35.09 -16.18 -4.36
C GLY A 188 33.88 -15.40 -3.83
N LEU A 189 32.81 -15.30 -4.62
CA LEU A 189 31.52 -14.75 -4.18
C LEU A 189 30.64 -15.86 -3.63
N ASN A 190 29.86 -15.55 -2.59
CA ASN A 190 28.89 -16.51 -2.08
C ASN A 190 27.75 -16.69 -3.10
N ALA A 191 27.44 -17.94 -3.48
CA ALA A 191 26.42 -18.25 -4.49
C ALA A 191 25.05 -17.62 -4.19
N ILE A 192 24.73 -17.41 -2.92
CA ILE A 192 23.48 -16.77 -2.48
C ILE A 192 23.44 -15.29 -2.86
N VAL A 193 24.56 -14.60 -2.67
CA VAL A 193 24.64 -13.19 -3.04
C VAL A 193 24.59 -13.05 -4.55
N VAL A 194 25.25 -13.94 -5.28
CA VAL A 194 25.15 -13.98 -6.75
C VAL A 194 23.70 -14.23 -7.20
N SER A 195 22.99 -15.12 -6.53
CA SER A 195 21.59 -15.42 -6.81
C SER A 195 20.68 -14.20 -6.61
N PHE A 196 20.97 -13.37 -5.62
CA PHE A 196 20.29 -12.08 -5.43
C PHE A 196 20.48 -11.17 -6.64
N PHE A 197 21.73 -10.98 -7.12
CA PHE A 197 22.00 -10.12 -8.28
C PHE A 197 21.45 -10.66 -9.59
N VAL A 198 21.47 -11.98 -9.80
CA VAL A 198 20.80 -12.61 -10.94
C VAL A 198 19.30 -12.33 -10.88
N GLY A 199 18.69 -12.38 -9.69
CA GLY A 199 17.29 -12.00 -9.49
C GLY A 199 17.03 -10.53 -9.81
N LEU A 200 17.89 -9.62 -9.35
CA LEU A 200 17.80 -8.18 -9.60
C LEU A 200 17.98 -7.82 -11.08
N ALA A 201 18.74 -8.63 -11.83
CA ALA A 201 18.93 -8.45 -13.27
C ALA A 201 17.67 -8.83 -14.08
N ILE A 202 16.75 -9.61 -13.53
CA ILE A 202 15.48 -9.92 -14.19
C ILE A 202 14.51 -8.77 -13.90
N PRO A 203 13.93 -8.12 -14.92
CA PRO A 203 13.02 -6.99 -14.69
C PRO A 203 11.77 -7.44 -13.93
N ASP A 204 11.36 -6.60 -12.99
CA ASP A 204 10.27 -6.86 -12.07
C ASP A 204 8.90 -6.65 -12.74
N GLY A 205 7.96 -7.57 -12.47
CA GLY A 205 6.59 -7.54 -12.99
C GLY A 205 6.34 -8.39 -14.24
N PRO A 206 5.17 -8.23 -14.88
CA PRO A 206 4.75 -9.07 -15.99
C PRO A 206 5.52 -8.77 -17.29
N PRO A 207 5.71 -9.78 -18.17
CA PRO A 207 5.19 -11.14 -18.07
C PRO A 207 6.11 -12.12 -17.31
N LEU A 208 7.45 -11.97 -17.38
CA LEU A 208 8.41 -12.98 -16.91
C LEU A 208 8.59 -13.01 -15.38
N GLY A 209 8.87 -11.86 -14.75
CA GLY A 209 9.07 -11.80 -13.30
C GLY A 209 7.82 -12.19 -12.52
N ALA A 210 6.65 -11.74 -12.99
CA ALA A 210 5.35 -12.13 -12.44
C ALA A 210 5.07 -13.64 -12.56
N ALA A 211 5.36 -14.25 -13.71
CA ALA A 211 5.17 -15.69 -13.90
C ALA A 211 6.08 -16.51 -12.96
N LEU A 212 7.34 -16.11 -12.83
CA LEU A 212 8.32 -16.77 -11.97
C LEU A 212 7.92 -16.68 -10.49
N VAL A 213 7.54 -15.47 -10.04
CA VAL A 213 7.05 -15.25 -8.67
C VAL A 213 5.78 -16.05 -8.42
N ASN A 214 4.80 -16.03 -9.33
CA ASN A 214 3.55 -16.76 -9.13
C ASN A 214 3.75 -18.28 -9.06
N LYS A 215 4.63 -18.87 -9.87
CA LYS A 215 4.90 -20.31 -9.84
C LYS A 215 5.72 -20.74 -8.62
N LEU A 216 6.73 -19.96 -8.23
CA LEU A 216 7.72 -20.41 -7.25
C LEU A 216 7.53 -19.85 -5.85
N ASP A 217 6.94 -18.67 -5.68
CA ASP A 217 6.85 -18.01 -4.37
C ASP A 217 6.04 -18.82 -3.35
N SER A 218 4.98 -19.49 -3.80
CA SER A 218 4.18 -20.39 -2.96
C SER A 218 5.02 -21.57 -2.47
N PHE A 219 5.71 -22.26 -3.38
CA PHE A 219 6.54 -23.41 -3.03
C PHE A 219 7.70 -23.01 -2.12
N VAL A 220 8.39 -21.91 -2.43
CA VAL A 220 9.53 -21.45 -1.64
C VAL A 220 9.11 -20.97 -0.24
N SER A 221 8.01 -20.22 -0.14
CA SER A 221 7.54 -19.68 1.14
C SER A 221 6.88 -20.74 2.04
N VAL A 222 6.20 -21.73 1.46
CA VAL A 222 5.51 -22.80 2.22
C VAL A 222 6.44 -23.96 2.57
N VAL A 223 7.43 -24.27 1.73
CA VAL A 223 8.29 -25.46 1.92
C VAL A 223 9.70 -25.07 2.38
N PHE A 224 10.44 -24.29 1.59
CA PHE A 224 11.87 -24.06 1.87
C PHE A 224 12.12 -23.16 3.07
N VAL A 225 11.33 -22.11 3.25
CA VAL A 225 11.50 -21.18 4.38
C VAL A 225 11.26 -21.89 5.73
N PRO A 226 10.16 -22.64 5.94
CA PRO A 226 9.97 -23.39 7.18
C PRO A 226 11.04 -24.45 7.43
N ILE A 227 11.50 -25.17 6.39
CA ILE A 227 12.59 -26.16 6.52
C ILE A 227 13.88 -25.49 7.04
N LEU A 228 14.21 -24.29 6.58
CA LEU A 228 15.37 -23.55 7.09
C LEU A 228 15.23 -23.30 8.60
N PHE A 229 14.06 -22.83 9.06
CA PHE A 229 13.80 -22.59 10.48
C PHE A 229 13.84 -23.88 11.31
N ILE A 230 13.32 -25.00 10.78
CA ILE A 230 13.40 -26.32 11.44
C ILE A 230 14.86 -26.76 11.60
N ILE A 231 15.68 -26.65 10.55
CA ILE A 231 17.09 -27.03 10.60
C ILE A 231 17.85 -26.18 11.62
N VAL A 232 17.61 -24.87 11.63
CA VAL A 232 18.24 -23.96 12.61
C VAL A 232 17.81 -24.31 14.02
N GLY A 233 16.50 -24.52 14.25
CA GLY A 233 15.95 -24.90 15.55
C GLY A 233 16.52 -26.22 16.07
N LEU A 234 16.52 -27.27 15.25
CA LEU A 234 17.03 -28.60 15.61
C LEU A 234 18.53 -28.58 15.93
N ARG A 235 19.29 -27.69 15.29
CA ARG A 235 20.74 -27.52 15.52
C ARG A 235 21.06 -26.59 16.68
N THR A 236 20.06 -25.90 17.24
CA THR A 236 20.23 -25.01 18.37
C THR A 236 20.11 -25.81 19.66
N ASP A 237 21.21 -25.93 20.39
CA ASP A 237 21.23 -26.63 21.67
C ASP A 237 21.44 -25.61 22.80
N VAL A 238 20.39 -25.40 23.60
CA VAL A 238 20.40 -24.45 24.72
C VAL A 238 21.26 -24.97 25.88
N TYR A 239 21.40 -26.29 26.02
CA TYR A 239 22.20 -26.92 27.07
C TYR A 239 23.71 -26.84 26.81
N ALA A 240 24.10 -26.52 25.57
CA ALA A 240 25.49 -26.24 25.22
C ALA A 240 26.02 -24.93 25.83
N ILE A 241 25.13 -24.08 26.38
CA ILE A 241 25.52 -22.83 27.05
C ILE A 241 25.97 -23.15 28.48
N GLN A 242 27.28 -23.14 28.71
CA GLN A 242 27.85 -23.47 30.02
C GLN A 242 28.55 -22.27 30.66
N LYS A 243 29.12 -21.35 29.87
CA LYS A 243 29.94 -20.25 30.38
C LYS A 243 29.21 -18.91 30.30
N MET A 244 28.74 -18.41 31.44
CA MET A 244 28.10 -17.08 31.55
C MET A 244 28.99 -15.94 31.04
N LYS A 245 30.32 -16.07 31.20
CA LYS A 245 31.31 -15.10 30.67
C LYS A 245 31.25 -14.99 29.14
N ASN A 246 31.03 -16.09 28.43
CA ASN A 246 30.95 -16.11 26.96
C ASN A 246 29.68 -15.42 26.49
N ILE A 247 28.55 -15.67 27.16
CA ILE A 247 27.28 -14.97 26.91
C ILE A 247 27.46 -13.47 27.12
N ALA A 248 27.97 -13.04 28.27
CA ALA A 248 28.12 -11.62 28.60
C ALA A 248 29.00 -10.89 27.57
N THR A 249 30.09 -11.52 27.15
CA THR A 249 31.03 -10.95 26.16
C THR A 249 30.39 -10.80 24.78
N ILE A 250 29.73 -11.85 24.29
CA ILE A 250 29.07 -11.83 22.98
C ILE A 250 27.91 -10.82 22.98
N GLN A 251 27.08 -10.82 24.02
CA GLN A 251 25.96 -9.88 24.14
C GLN A 251 26.42 -8.43 24.21
N PHE A 252 27.50 -8.15 24.95
CA PHE A 252 28.07 -6.80 25.03
C PHE A 252 28.49 -6.28 23.66
N ILE A 253 29.15 -7.12 22.85
CA ILE A 253 29.58 -6.74 21.49
C ILE A 253 28.39 -6.55 20.56
N ILE A 254 27.36 -7.40 20.67
CA ILE A 254 26.13 -7.25 19.89
C ILE A 254 25.42 -5.94 20.26
N CYS A 255 25.36 -5.59 21.55
CA CYS A 255 24.77 -4.34 22.02
C CYS A 255 25.51 -3.12 21.45
N ILE A 256 26.84 -3.13 21.47
CA ILE A 256 27.65 -2.04 20.87
C ILE A 256 27.43 -1.95 19.37
N ALA A 257 27.40 -3.08 18.66
CA ALA A 257 27.13 -3.09 17.22
C ALA A 257 25.72 -2.56 16.92
N PHE A 258 24.72 -2.95 17.71
CA PHE A 258 23.34 -2.46 17.61
C PHE A 258 23.27 -0.94 17.80
N CYS A 259 23.84 -0.42 18.89
CA CYS A 259 23.89 1.02 19.17
C CYS A 259 24.65 1.79 18.09
N GLY A 260 25.81 1.29 17.66
CA GLY A 260 26.60 1.88 16.59
C GLY A 260 25.84 1.94 15.26
N LYS A 261 25.00 0.94 14.98
CA LYS A 261 24.17 0.89 13.78
C LYS A 261 22.99 1.85 13.83
N VAL A 262 22.32 1.94 14.98
CA VAL A 262 21.28 2.96 15.21
C VAL A 262 21.87 4.36 15.04
N LEU A 263 23.04 4.62 15.64
CA LEU A 263 23.76 5.90 15.48
C LEU A 263 24.15 6.16 14.02
N GLY A 264 24.71 5.18 13.32
CA GLY A 264 25.10 5.30 11.91
C GLY A 264 23.93 5.61 10.98
N ALA A 265 22.73 5.11 11.28
CA ALA A 265 21.52 5.40 10.52
C ALA A 265 20.86 6.74 10.92
N LEU A 266 20.95 7.12 12.20
CA LEU A 266 20.33 8.32 12.76
C LEU A 266 21.12 9.59 12.41
N LEU A 267 22.45 9.52 12.43
CA LEU A 267 23.35 10.66 12.25
C LEU A 267 23.09 11.43 10.93
N PRO A 268 23.00 10.78 9.75
CA PRO A 268 22.72 11.48 8.50
C PRO A 268 21.36 12.17 8.50
N LEU A 269 20.35 11.57 9.13
CA LEU A 269 18.96 12.05 9.10
C LEU A 269 18.77 13.32 9.93
N ILE A 270 19.49 13.44 11.04
CA ILE A 270 19.50 14.65 11.86
C ILE A 270 20.11 15.81 11.07
N PHE A 271 21.25 15.58 10.40
CA PHE A 271 21.84 16.60 9.52
C PHE A 271 20.93 16.98 8.35
N LEU A 272 20.04 16.07 7.93
CA LEU A 272 19.05 16.27 6.87
C LEU A 272 17.70 16.81 7.36
N ARG A 273 17.58 17.23 8.64
CA ARG A 273 16.38 17.80 9.27
C ARG A 273 15.13 16.90 9.25
N MET A 274 15.28 15.58 9.38
CA MET A 274 14.15 14.69 9.63
C MET A 274 13.77 14.66 11.12
N PRO A 275 12.48 14.44 11.47
CA PRO A 275 12.07 14.35 12.87
C PRO A 275 12.72 13.14 13.54
N PHE A 276 13.16 13.33 14.80
CA PHE A 276 13.93 12.32 15.54
C PHE A 276 13.21 10.95 15.64
N ARG A 277 11.88 10.95 15.74
CA ARG A 277 11.08 9.72 15.81
C ARG A 277 11.23 8.87 14.54
N ASP A 278 11.18 9.50 13.37
CA ASP A 278 11.33 8.82 12.09
C ASP A 278 12.77 8.35 11.88
N ALA A 279 13.74 9.14 12.33
CA ALA A 279 15.15 8.77 12.29
C ALA A 279 15.47 7.57 13.19
N PHE A 280 14.93 7.54 14.40
CA PHE A 280 15.09 6.43 15.33
C PHE A 280 14.37 5.17 14.82
N ALA A 281 13.17 5.31 14.26
CA ALA A 281 12.46 4.21 13.60
C ALA A 281 13.29 3.61 12.46
N LEU A 282 13.91 4.44 11.61
CA LEU A 282 14.79 3.95 10.54
C LEU A 282 16.00 3.18 11.10
N GLY A 283 16.63 3.68 12.16
CA GLY A 283 17.74 3.00 12.83
C GLY A 283 17.37 1.63 13.38
N LEU A 284 16.16 1.49 13.93
CA LEU A 284 15.62 0.21 14.36
C LEU A 284 15.32 -0.73 13.19
N ILE A 285 14.71 -0.22 12.11
CA ILE A 285 14.45 -0.99 10.88
C ILE A 285 15.75 -1.56 10.28
N MET A 286 16.83 -0.77 10.28
CA MET A 286 18.14 -1.21 9.78
C MET A 286 18.80 -2.30 10.65
N ASN A 287 18.34 -2.49 11.89
CA ASN A 287 18.78 -3.55 12.79
C ASN A 287 17.92 -4.83 12.69
N CYS A 288 16.88 -4.84 11.86
CA CYS A 288 16.09 -6.05 11.64
C CYS A 288 16.93 -7.14 10.98
N LYS A 289 16.93 -8.31 11.61
CA LYS A 289 17.63 -9.52 11.17
C LYS A 289 16.62 -10.60 10.86
N GLY A 290 16.98 -11.52 9.97
CA GLY A 290 16.05 -12.53 9.52
C GLY A 290 16.73 -13.71 8.84
N THR A 291 16.13 -14.15 7.74
CA THR A 291 16.44 -15.43 7.11
C THR A 291 17.87 -15.50 6.54
N ILE A 292 18.43 -14.39 6.07
CA ILE A 292 19.80 -14.34 5.53
C ILE A 292 20.83 -14.51 6.64
N GLU A 293 20.68 -13.83 7.77
CA GLU A 293 21.59 -13.93 8.90
C GLU A 293 21.53 -15.34 9.54
N LEU A 294 20.33 -15.92 9.68
CA LEU A 294 20.17 -17.29 10.16
C LEU A 294 20.84 -18.31 9.22
N TYR A 295 20.70 -18.13 7.91
CA TYR A 295 21.38 -18.96 6.94
C TYR A 295 22.91 -18.85 7.05
N LEU A 296 23.45 -17.63 7.22
CA LEU A 296 24.88 -17.43 7.39
C LEU A 296 25.41 -18.15 8.64
N LEU A 297 24.66 -18.08 9.76
CA LEU A 297 25.00 -18.78 11.00
C LEU A 297 25.06 -20.31 10.80
N ILE A 298 24.07 -20.92 10.15
CA ILE A 298 24.08 -22.37 9.92
C ILE A 298 25.20 -22.78 8.94
N SER A 299 25.48 -21.95 7.92
CA SER A 299 26.58 -22.20 6.98
C SER A 299 27.94 -22.20 7.69
N LEU A 300 28.17 -21.26 8.60
CA LEU A 300 29.40 -21.18 9.40
C LEU A 300 29.53 -22.35 10.37
N LYS A 301 28.42 -22.78 10.99
CA LYS A 301 28.37 -23.98 11.84
C LYS A 301 28.73 -25.24 11.05
N LEU A 302 28.17 -25.41 9.85
CA LEU A 302 28.47 -26.56 8.99
C LEU A 302 29.93 -26.59 8.52
N LYS A 303 30.56 -25.42 8.33
CA LYS A 303 32.00 -25.31 8.00
C LYS A 303 32.92 -25.49 9.21
N LYS A 304 32.39 -25.83 10.40
CA LYS A 304 33.12 -25.93 11.68
C LYS A 304 33.90 -24.66 12.04
N ALA A 305 33.45 -23.50 11.57
CA ALA A 305 34.09 -22.21 11.86
C ALA A 305 33.64 -21.60 13.19
N MET A 306 32.61 -22.17 13.83
CA MET A 306 31.98 -21.64 15.04
C MET A 306 31.58 -22.77 15.98
N ASN A 307 31.79 -22.56 17.29
CA ASN A 307 31.43 -23.51 18.34
C ASN A 307 29.91 -23.55 18.58
N ASP A 308 29.40 -24.65 19.12
CA ASP A 308 27.97 -24.87 19.38
C ASP A 308 27.40 -23.85 20.37
N GLU A 309 28.14 -23.51 21.43
CA GLU A 309 27.76 -22.48 22.40
C GLU A 309 27.54 -21.10 21.73
N CYS A 310 28.49 -20.67 20.90
CA CYS A 310 28.41 -19.38 20.20
C CYS A 310 27.26 -19.35 19.18
N PHE A 311 27.03 -20.45 18.47
CA PHE A 311 25.91 -20.58 17.54
C PHE A 311 24.57 -20.39 18.26
N THR A 312 24.36 -21.10 19.36
CA THR A 312 23.11 -21.01 20.14
C THR A 312 22.89 -19.60 20.68
N ILE A 313 23.93 -18.96 21.23
CA ILE A 313 23.83 -17.57 21.72
C ILE A 313 23.41 -16.62 20.60
N LEU A 314 24.00 -16.72 19.41
CA LEU A 314 23.69 -15.82 18.29
C LEU A 314 22.27 -16.03 17.75
N VAL A 315 21.82 -17.28 17.63
CA VAL A 315 20.45 -17.59 17.19
C VAL A 315 19.43 -17.04 18.19
N LEU A 316 19.63 -17.28 19.49
CA LEU A 316 18.72 -16.79 20.54
C LEU A 316 18.67 -15.25 20.54
N THR A 317 19.82 -14.59 20.40
CA THR A 317 19.89 -13.13 20.35
C THR A 317 19.16 -12.57 19.13
N LEU A 318 19.31 -13.21 17.97
CA LEU A 318 18.63 -12.78 16.74
C LEU A 318 17.10 -12.82 16.91
N VAL A 319 16.59 -13.92 17.48
CA VAL A 319 15.16 -14.08 17.77
C VAL A 319 14.68 -13.03 18.77
N LEU A 320 15.43 -12.80 19.85
CA LEU A 320 15.10 -11.78 20.87
C LEU A 320 15.06 -10.37 20.28
N VAL A 321 16.10 -9.98 19.53
CA VAL A 321 16.16 -8.65 18.90
C VAL A 321 15.02 -8.48 17.91
N ALA A 322 14.73 -9.47 17.06
CA ALA A 322 13.62 -9.40 16.11
C ALA A 322 12.26 -9.28 16.84
N GLY A 323 12.07 -10.03 17.93
CA GLY A 323 10.87 -10.00 18.76
C GLY A 323 10.65 -8.67 19.47
N ILE A 324 11.71 -7.95 19.82
CA ILE A 324 11.65 -6.63 20.48
C ILE A 324 11.52 -5.50 19.46
N VAL A 325 12.29 -5.52 18.37
CA VAL A 325 12.30 -4.44 17.37
C VAL A 325 10.96 -4.33 16.63
N SER A 326 10.34 -5.46 16.29
CA SER A 326 9.07 -5.49 15.53
C SER A 326 7.92 -4.71 16.21
N PRO A 327 7.57 -4.95 17.49
CA PRO A 327 6.54 -4.17 18.17
C PRO A 327 6.94 -2.71 18.39
N ILE A 328 8.21 -2.41 18.67
CA ILE A 328 8.67 -1.02 18.86
C ILE A 328 8.51 -0.20 17.57
N VAL A 329 8.89 -0.76 16.42
CA VAL A 329 8.71 -0.07 15.13
C VAL A 329 7.22 0.16 14.85
N LYS A 330 6.36 -0.82 15.16
CA LYS A 330 4.91 -0.71 14.97
C LYS A 330 4.25 0.34 15.86
N THR A 331 4.72 0.53 17.10
CA THR A 331 4.20 1.56 18.02
C THR A 331 4.72 2.94 17.67
N LEU A 332 6.00 3.03 17.26
CA LEU A 332 6.64 4.30 16.92
C LEU A 332 6.13 4.86 15.59
N TYR A 333 5.83 3.98 14.63
CA TYR A 333 5.37 4.36 13.30
C TYR A 333 3.97 3.82 13.02
N ASP A 334 2.97 4.68 13.21
CA ASP A 334 1.57 4.39 12.87
C ASP A 334 1.22 4.97 11.48
N PRO A 335 1.06 4.13 10.44
CA PRO A 335 0.74 4.59 9.09
C PRO A 335 -0.62 5.29 9.00
N SER A 336 -1.51 5.10 9.98
CA SER A 336 -2.86 5.70 9.97
C SER A 336 -2.87 7.19 10.35
N LYS A 337 -1.85 7.67 11.06
CA LYS A 337 -1.70 9.11 11.40
C LYS A 337 -1.32 9.96 10.19
N ARG A 338 -0.78 9.34 9.12
CA ARG A 338 -0.39 10.04 7.88
C ARG A 338 -1.59 10.67 7.15
N PHE A 339 -2.80 10.14 7.35
CA PHE A 339 -4.01 10.56 6.64
C PHE A 339 -4.92 11.50 7.45
N LEU A 340 -4.45 12.04 8.58
CA LEU A 340 -5.23 13.01 9.35
C LEU A 340 -5.23 14.35 8.61
N ALA A 341 -6.40 14.74 8.10
CA ALA A 341 -6.58 16.05 7.52
C ALA A 341 -6.63 17.10 8.63
N TYR A 342 -5.69 18.06 8.61
CA TYR A 342 -5.66 19.21 9.52
C TYR A 342 -6.82 20.19 9.31
N LYS A 343 -7.51 20.12 8.16
CA LYS A 343 -8.69 20.92 7.83
C LYS A 343 -9.83 19.99 7.44
N ARG A 344 -11.05 20.24 7.93
CA ARG A 344 -12.25 19.49 7.56
C ARG A 344 -12.52 19.67 6.07
N ARG A 345 -12.74 18.57 5.36
CA ARG A 345 -12.97 18.46 3.90
C ARG A 345 -14.26 17.69 3.67
N THR A 346 -15.36 18.39 3.85
CA THR A 346 -16.72 17.90 3.62
C THR A 346 -17.43 18.76 2.58
N ILE A 347 -18.31 18.15 1.80
CA ILE A 347 -19.19 18.78 0.83
C ILE A 347 -20.12 19.78 1.54
N MET A 348 -20.63 19.45 2.73
CA MET A 348 -21.51 20.35 3.48
C MET A 348 -20.85 21.70 3.81
N HIS A 349 -19.53 21.70 4.06
CA HIS A 349 -18.78 22.91 4.43
C HIS A 349 -18.07 23.57 3.23
N HIS A 350 -18.28 23.05 2.02
CA HIS A 350 -17.70 23.57 0.79
C HIS A 350 -18.36 24.90 0.39
N ARG A 351 -17.56 25.87 -0.06
CA ARG A 351 -18.08 27.18 -0.52
C ARG A 351 -18.60 27.05 -1.94
N LYS A 352 -19.72 27.71 -2.24
CA LYS A 352 -20.39 27.61 -3.56
C LYS A 352 -19.51 28.03 -4.75
N ASP A 353 -18.54 28.93 -4.54
CA ASP A 353 -17.65 29.47 -5.58
C ASP A 353 -16.24 28.85 -5.56
N GLU A 354 -16.04 27.77 -4.79
CA GLU A 354 -14.77 27.05 -4.74
C GLU A 354 -14.79 25.86 -5.71
N GLU A 355 -13.62 25.47 -6.21
CA GLU A 355 -13.51 24.25 -7.02
C GLU A 355 -13.85 23.01 -6.18
N LEU A 356 -14.63 22.08 -6.75
CA LEU A 356 -14.95 20.81 -6.11
C LEU A 356 -13.94 19.75 -6.56
N ARG A 357 -13.11 19.28 -5.63
CA ARG A 357 -12.05 18.31 -5.90
C ARG A 357 -12.55 16.88 -5.64
N ILE A 358 -12.71 16.09 -6.69
CA ILE A 358 -13.26 14.73 -6.63
C ILE A 358 -12.19 13.71 -7.02
N LEU A 359 -12.01 12.66 -6.22
CA LEU A 359 -11.18 11.50 -6.56
C LEU A 359 -12.07 10.31 -6.95
N ALA A 360 -12.06 9.92 -8.21
CA ALA A 360 -12.79 8.76 -8.71
C ALA A 360 -11.85 7.54 -8.81
N CYS A 361 -12.16 6.48 -8.06
CA CYS A 361 -11.43 5.22 -8.11
C CYS A 361 -12.06 4.28 -9.15
N ILE A 362 -11.25 3.68 -10.00
CA ILE A 362 -11.71 2.79 -11.08
C ILE A 362 -11.03 1.43 -10.93
N HIS A 363 -11.84 0.38 -10.81
CA HIS A 363 -11.38 -1.01 -10.74
C HIS A 363 -11.47 -1.72 -12.09
N ARG A 364 -12.56 -1.49 -12.83
CA ARG A 364 -12.85 -2.08 -14.16
C ARG A 364 -13.46 -1.03 -15.08
N HIS A 365 -13.49 -1.32 -16.38
CA HIS A 365 -14.05 -0.43 -17.40
C HIS A 365 -15.55 -0.15 -17.20
N ASP A 366 -16.30 -1.08 -16.64
CA ASP A 366 -17.76 -0.95 -16.48
C ASP A 366 -18.15 0.22 -15.56
N ASN A 367 -17.32 0.49 -14.54
CA ASN A 367 -17.56 1.55 -13.56
C ASN A 367 -17.42 2.96 -14.17
N VAL A 368 -16.81 3.10 -15.35
CA VAL A 368 -16.52 4.40 -15.98
C VAL A 368 -17.82 5.15 -16.28
N LEU A 369 -18.82 4.47 -16.83
CA LEU A 369 -20.06 5.11 -17.25
C LEU A 369 -20.85 5.65 -16.04
N ALA A 370 -21.01 4.86 -14.99
CA ALA A 370 -21.72 5.27 -13.78
C ALA A 370 -21.07 6.49 -13.11
N ILE A 371 -19.74 6.51 -13.03
CA ILE A 371 -18.99 7.65 -12.48
C ILE A 371 -19.16 8.90 -13.36
N MET A 372 -19.09 8.75 -14.69
CA MET A 372 -19.28 9.87 -15.62
C MET A 372 -20.70 10.46 -15.53
N ASN A 373 -21.73 9.61 -15.42
CA ASN A 373 -23.11 10.06 -15.24
C ASN A 373 -23.27 10.85 -13.94
N LEU A 374 -22.69 10.34 -12.85
CA LEU A 374 -22.72 11.02 -11.55
C LEU A 374 -22.03 12.38 -11.60
N LEU A 375 -20.86 12.46 -12.24
CA LEU A 375 -20.09 13.71 -12.40
C LEU A 375 -20.81 14.73 -13.29
N ALA A 376 -21.52 14.28 -14.33
CA ALA A 376 -22.34 15.14 -15.16
C ALA A 376 -23.52 15.72 -14.36
N ALA A 377 -24.14 14.92 -13.49
CA ALA A 377 -25.20 15.37 -12.59
C ALA A 377 -24.72 16.38 -11.54
N SER A 378 -23.43 16.36 -11.14
CA SER A 378 -22.82 17.25 -10.13
C SER A 378 -22.71 18.74 -10.49
N ASN A 379 -23.25 19.15 -11.64
CA ASN A 379 -23.21 20.52 -12.14
C ASN A 379 -21.81 21.16 -12.25
N PRO A 380 -20.96 20.77 -13.21
CA PRO A 380 -19.73 21.51 -13.47
C PRO A 380 -20.05 22.88 -14.09
N THR A 381 -19.70 23.98 -13.39
CA THR A 381 -19.85 25.36 -13.89
C THR A 381 -18.51 26.10 -13.88
N LYS A 382 -18.45 27.27 -14.53
CA LYS A 382 -17.24 28.11 -14.48
C LYS A 382 -17.00 28.74 -13.11
N ALA A 383 -18.08 29.02 -12.37
CA ALA A 383 -18.01 29.56 -11.01
C ALA A 383 -17.61 28.50 -9.98
N SER A 384 -17.99 27.24 -10.22
CA SER A 384 -17.67 26.10 -9.37
C SER A 384 -17.15 24.91 -10.19
N PRO A 385 -15.91 24.99 -10.71
CA PRO A 385 -15.35 23.95 -11.56
C PRO A 385 -15.12 22.66 -10.76
N ILE A 386 -15.13 21.52 -11.46
CA ILE A 386 -14.85 20.20 -10.87
C ILE A 386 -13.42 19.81 -11.25
N ASN A 387 -12.58 19.64 -10.24
CA ASN A 387 -11.24 19.11 -10.42
C ASN A 387 -11.27 17.60 -10.17
N LEU A 388 -11.22 16.83 -11.25
CA LEU A 388 -11.39 15.39 -11.26
C LEU A 388 -10.02 14.70 -11.28
N VAL A 389 -9.74 13.96 -10.22
CA VAL A 389 -8.61 13.05 -10.15
C VAL A 389 -9.13 11.63 -10.41
N VAL A 390 -8.67 10.99 -11.48
CA VAL A 390 -9.05 9.61 -11.82
C VAL A 390 -7.92 8.69 -11.42
N LEU A 391 -8.18 7.72 -10.53
CA LEU A 391 -7.22 6.72 -10.09
C LEU A 391 -7.65 5.33 -10.55
N GLN A 392 -6.94 4.76 -11.52
CA GLN A 392 -7.12 3.35 -11.87
C GLN A 392 -6.30 2.49 -10.90
N LEU A 393 -6.97 1.62 -10.16
CA LEU A 393 -6.34 0.68 -9.22
C LEU A 393 -6.12 -0.65 -9.91
N ILE A 394 -4.86 -1.09 -9.95
CA ILE A 394 -4.44 -2.35 -10.57
C ILE A 394 -3.67 -3.18 -9.54
N LYS A 395 -3.98 -4.47 -9.45
CA LYS A 395 -3.27 -5.39 -8.58
C LYS A 395 -1.80 -5.49 -8.98
N LEU A 396 -0.90 -5.27 -8.01
CA LEU A 396 0.52 -5.56 -8.17
C LEU A 396 0.73 -7.09 -8.28
N VAL A 397 1.36 -7.52 -9.37
CA VAL A 397 1.74 -8.93 -9.59
C VAL A 397 3.22 -8.97 -9.95
N GLY A 398 4.02 -9.75 -9.20
CA GLY A 398 5.45 -9.92 -9.47
C GLY A 398 6.38 -8.79 -9.05
N ARG A 399 5.88 -7.77 -8.35
CA ARG A 399 6.68 -6.65 -7.80
C ARG A 399 6.48 -6.52 -6.29
N SER A 400 7.42 -5.87 -5.62
CA SER A 400 7.41 -5.62 -4.17
C SER A 400 6.90 -4.22 -3.82
N SER A 401 7.16 -3.20 -4.64
CA SER A 401 6.79 -1.80 -4.38
C SER A 401 5.49 -1.39 -5.09
N SER A 402 4.67 -0.57 -4.42
CA SER A 402 3.57 0.09 -5.12
C SER A 402 4.09 1.22 -6.00
N LEU A 403 3.40 1.43 -7.11
CA LEU A 403 3.74 2.46 -8.08
C LEU A 403 2.50 3.30 -8.36
N LEU A 404 2.56 4.56 -7.96
CA LEU A 404 1.56 5.58 -8.31
C LEU A 404 2.17 6.47 -9.39
N VAL A 405 1.70 6.31 -10.63
CA VAL A 405 2.21 7.06 -11.78
C VAL A 405 1.14 7.96 -12.35
N ALA A 406 1.46 9.24 -12.47
CA ALA A 406 0.68 10.18 -13.26
C ALA A 406 0.65 9.70 -14.71
N HIS A 407 -0.54 9.51 -15.25
CA HIS A 407 -0.71 9.15 -16.65
C HIS A 407 -0.42 10.39 -17.51
N VAL A 408 0.66 10.34 -18.27
CA VAL A 408 0.96 11.33 -19.31
C VAL A 408 0.31 10.84 -20.60
N PRO A 409 -0.63 11.59 -21.20
CA PRO A 409 -1.27 11.18 -22.44
C PRO A 409 -0.23 11.02 -23.55
N ARG A 410 -0.13 9.81 -24.13
CA ARG A 410 0.70 9.56 -25.31
C ARG A 410 0.02 10.16 -26.55
N LYS A 411 0.76 10.94 -27.33
CA LYS A 411 0.28 11.54 -28.59
C LYS A 411 0.11 10.53 -29.75
N MET A 412 0.67 9.32 -29.66
CA MET A 412 0.54 8.29 -30.71
C MET A 412 -0.42 7.16 -30.30
N LEU A 413 -1.41 6.92 -31.17
CA LEU A 413 -2.32 5.77 -31.11
C LEU A 413 -1.54 4.50 -31.44
N SER A 414 -1.28 3.65 -30.44
CA SER A 414 -0.81 2.29 -30.68
C SER A 414 -1.95 1.43 -31.26
N HIS A 415 -1.62 0.49 -32.16
CA HIS A 415 -2.60 -0.41 -32.78
C HIS A 415 -3.30 -1.38 -31.79
N HIS A 416 -2.81 -1.49 -30.55
CA HIS A 416 -3.45 -2.24 -29.47
C HIS A 416 -3.60 -1.34 -28.24
N SER A 417 -4.74 -0.64 -28.13
CA SER A 417 -5.05 0.16 -26.94
C SER A 417 -5.22 -0.74 -25.72
N THR A 418 -4.44 -0.51 -24.67
CA THR A 418 -4.60 -1.21 -23.39
C THR A 418 -5.95 -0.84 -22.74
N GLN A 419 -6.52 -1.71 -21.89
CA GLN A 419 -7.77 -1.38 -21.17
C GLN A 419 -7.66 -0.07 -20.37
N THR A 420 -6.48 0.23 -19.82
CA THR A 420 -6.14 1.49 -19.15
C THR A 420 -6.30 2.71 -20.06
N GLU A 421 -5.78 2.65 -21.29
CA GLU A 421 -5.90 3.75 -22.25
C GLU A 421 -7.35 3.99 -22.65
N LYS A 422 -8.15 2.92 -22.82
CA LYS A 422 -9.59 3.07 -23.10
C LYS A 422 -10.32 3.82 -21.98
N ILE A 423 -10.00 3.52 -20.73
CA ILE A 423 -10.58 4.20 -19.55
C ILE A 423 -10.20 5.69 -19.57
N PHE A 424 -8.90 6.02 -19.65
CA PHE A 424 -8.46 7.41 -19.62
C PHE A 424 -8.96 8.20 -20.84
N ASN A 425 -9.02 7.58 -22.03
CA ASN A 425 -9.59 8.22 -23.22
C ASN A 425 -11.07 8.59 -23.05
N SER A 426 -11.85 7.81 -22.31
CA SER A 426 -13.25 8.14 -22.01
C SER A 426 -13.37 9.38 -21.12
N PHE A 427 -12.48 9.54 -20.12
CA PHE A 427 -12.45 10.75 -19.29
C PHE A 427 -11.86 11.96 -20.01
N ASN A 428 -10.88 11.78 -20.90
CA ASN A 428 -10.36 12.86 -21.73
C ASN A 428 -11.49 13.44 -22.62
N LYS A 429 -12.31 12.56 -23.23
CA LYS A 429 -13.50 12.99 -23.97
C LYS A 429 -14.50 13.76 -23.10
N PHE A 430 -14.64 13.38 -21.82
CA PHE A 430 -15.50 14.10 -20.88
C PHE A 430 -14.99 15.51 -20.57
N GLU A 431 -13.68 15.66 -20.36
CA GLU A 431 -13.03 16.97 -20.21
C GLU A 431 -13.21 17.83 -21.47
N ASP A 432 -13.11 17.23 -22.66
CA ASP A 432 -13.30 17.92 -23.93
C ASP A 432 -14.72 18.50 -24.08
N VAL A 433 -15.75 17.83 -23.55
CA VAL A 433 -17.13 18.34 -23.59
C VAL A 433 -17.35 19.46 -22.58
N TYR A 434 -16.69 19.40 -21.41
CA TYR A 434 -16.82 20.39 -20.33
C TYR A 434 -15.61 21.33 -20.23
N LYS A 435 -14.99 21.71 -21.36
CA LYS A 435 -13.80 22.57 -21.39
C LYS A 435 -13.93 23.80 -20.50
N GLY A 436 -12.96 23.97 -19.61
CA GLY A 436 -12.89 25.08 -18.64
C GLY A 436 -13.85 24.99 -17.46
N LYS A 437 -14.66 23.92 -17.35
CA LYS A 437 -15.53 23.61 -16.21
C LYS A 437 -15.07 22.37 -15.45
N VAL A 438 -14.37 21.45 -16.12
CA VAL A 438 -13.76 20.26 -15.53
C VAL A 438 -12.27 20.26 -15.85
N THR A 439 -11.43 19.93 -14.87
CA THR A 439 -10.00 19.68 -15.07
C THR A 439 -9.69 18.22 -14.72
N LEU A 440 -8.96 17.51 -15.57
CA LEU A 440 -8.68 16.08 -15.39
C LEU A 440 -7.23 15.81 -15.00
N HIS A 441 -7.03 14.98 -13.98
CA HIS A 441 -5.74 14.41 -13.62
C HIS A 441 -5.84 12.89 -13.51
N SER A 442 -5.18 12.17 -14.42
CA SER A 442 -5.25 10.71 -14.49
C SER A 442 -4.02 10.08 -13.81
N TYR A 443 -4.26 9.09 -12.95
CA TYR A 443 -3.25 8.35 -12.19
C TYR A 443 -3.48 6.85 -12.28
N LYS A 444 -2.39 6.10 -12.33
CA LYS A 444 -2.36 4.64 -12.28
C LYS A 444 -1.74 4.21 -10.95
N GLY A 445 -2.52 3.58 -10.08
CA GLY A 445 -2.07 3.01 -8.81
C GLY A 445 -1.90 1.51 -8.95
N ILE A 446 -0.65 1.04 -8.92
CA ILE A 446 -0.31 -0.38 -8.96
C ILE A 446 0.15 -0.79 -7.56
N SER A 447 -0.67 -1.51 -6.81
CA SER A 447 -0.35 -1.91 -5.43
C SER A 447 -0.95 -3.25 -5.04
N PRO A 448 -0.40 -3.91 -4.00
CA PRO A 448 -1.04 -5.07 -3.39
C PRO A 448 -2.41 -4.69 -2.82
N TYR A 449 -3.39 -5.60 -2.90
CA TYR A 449 -4.74 -5.37 -2.38
C TYR A 449 -4.76 -4.91 -0.91
N ALA A 450 -3.84 -5.43 -0.09
CA ALA A 450 -3.73 -5.09 1.32
C ALA A 450 -3.37 -3.60 1.56
N THR A 451 -2.75 -2.93 0.60
CA THR A 451 -2.27 -1.54 0.74
C THR A 451 -2.88 -0.56 -0.26
N MET A 452 -3.74 -1.02 -1.18
CA MET A 452 -4.39 -0.17 -2.19
C MET A 452 -5.11 1.04 -1.58
N HIS A 453 -5.70 0.89 -0.39
CA HIS A 453 -6.39 1.99 0.29
C HIS A 453 -5.43 3.12 0.66
N ASN A 454 -4.14 2.82 0.90
CA ASN A 454 -3.13 3.84 1.20
C ASN A 454 -2.88 4.74 -0.01
N ASP A 455 -2.89 4.19 -1.23
CA ASP A 455 -2.70 4.98 -2.46
C ASP A 455 -3.88 5.94 -2.68
N VAL A 456 -5.11 5.45 -2.46
CA VAL A 456 -6.34 6.26 -2.51
C VAL A 456 -6.28 7.40 -1.49
N CYS A 457 -5.99 7.08 -0.22
CA CYS A 457 -5.95 8.07 0.85
C CYS A 457 -4.77 9.06 0.69
N TYR A 458 -3.64 8.59 0.17
CA TYR A 458 -2.46 9.43 -0.12
C TYR A 458 -2.76 10.43 -1.22
N LEU A 459 -3.32 9.97 -2.34
CA LEU A 459 -3.67 10.85 -3.45
C LEU A 459 -4.76 11.85 -3.05
N ALA A 460 -5.72 11.40 -2.24
CA ALA A 460 -6.74 12.26 -1.65
C ALA A 460 -6.13 13.37 -0.77
N LEU A 461 -5.10 13.05 0.01
CA LEU A 461 -4.41 14.01 0.86
C LEU A 461 -3.57 14.99 0.04
N GLU A 462 -2.77 14.49 -0.91
CA GLU A 462 -1.88 15.27 -1.79
C GLU A 462 -2.65 16.26 -2.66
N LYS A 463 -3.72 15.80 -3.33
CA LYS A 463 -4.59 16.64 -4.18
C LYS A 463 -5.63 17.43 -3.39
N ARG A 464 -5.67 17.24 -2.07
CA ARG A 464 -6.62 17.85 -1.16
C ARG A 464 -8.07 17.66 -1.60
N THR A 465 -8.43 16.41 -1.89
CA THR A 465 -9.76 16.06 -2.39
C THR A 465 -10.82 16.27 -1.32
N THR A 466 -12.01 16.68 -1.74
CA THR A 466 -13.18 16.90 -0.87
C THR A 466 -14.08 15.68 -0.84
N PHE A 467 -14.14 14.93 -1.94
CA PHE A 467 -15.01 13.77 -2.09
C PHE A 467 -14.30 12.63 -2.84
N ILE A 468 -14.34 11.42 -2.29
CA ILE A 468 -13.81 10.21 -2.94
C ILE A 468 -14.99 9.36 -3.39
N ILE A 469 -15.00 8.94 -4.65
CA ILE A 469 -15.99 8.00 -5.19
C ILE A 469 -15.28 6.66 -5.39
N ILE A 470 -15.76 5.62 -4.69
CA ILE A 470 -15.31 4.24 -4.84
C ILE A 470 -16.44 3.35 -5.36
N PRO A 471 -16.17 2.43 -6.30
CA PRO A 471 -17.18 1.50 -6.80
C PRO A 471 -17.41 0.37 -5.79
N PHE A 472 -18.63 -0.17 -5.78
CA PHE A 472 -18.99 -1.29 -4.92
C PHE A 472 -18.26 -2.59 -5.30
N HIS A 473 -17.97 -3.44 -4.31
CA HIS A 473 -17.17 -4.65 -4.50
C HIS A 473 -17.90 -5.78 -5.24
N LYS A 474 -19.24 -5.72 -5.30
CA LYS A 474 -20.10 -6.64 -6.04
C LYS A 474 -20.48 -6.02 -7.37
N GLN A 475 -20.24 -6.76 -8.45
CA GLN A 475 -20.72 -6.40 -9.77
C GLN A 475 -21.84 -7.33 -10.20
N TRP A 476 -22.83 -6.76 -10.88
CA TRP A 476 -23.98 -7.45 -11.41
C TRP A 476 -23.73 -7.76 -12.89
N ILE A 477 -23.55 -9.04 -13.20
CA ILE A 477 -23.48 -9.49 -14.59
C ILE A 477 -24.92 -9.73 -15.08
N LEU A 478 -25.21 -9.32 -16.32
CA LEU A 478 -26.49 -9.55 -16.98
C LEU A 478 -26.80 -11.07 -16.93
N GLY A 479 -27.76 -11.48 -16.10
CA GLY A 479 -28.04 -12.91 -15.81
C GLY A 479 -28.00 -13.30 -14.33
N GLY A 480 -27.74 -12.36 -13.42
CA GLY A 480 -27.92 -12.55 -11.97
C GLY A 480 -26.70 -13.12 -11.23
N THR A 481 -25.60 -13.42 -11.91
CA THR A 481 -24.35 -13.80 -11.26
C THR A 481 -23.64 -12.56 -10.71
N THR A 482 -23.47 -12.54 -9.38
CA THR A 482 -22.76 -11.46 -8.69
C THR A 482 -21.30 -11.85 -8.50
N GLU A 483 -20.37 -11.24 -9.23
CA GLU A 483 -18.95 -11.38 -8.92
C GLU A 483 -18.62 -10.51 -7.70
N SER A 484 -18.27 -11.15 -6.58
CA SER A 484 -17.80 -10.45 -5.38
C SER A 484 -16.30 -10.66 -5.21
N SER A 485 -15.54 -9.58 -5.17
CA SER A 485 -14.11 -9.64 -4.84
C SER A 485 -13.93 -9.30 -3.37
N PHE A 486 -13.52 -10.30 -2.57
CA PHE A 486 -13.16 -10.09 -1.17
C PHE A 486 -12.09 -9.00 -1.01
N ALA A 487 -11.16 -8.91 -1.96
CA ALA A 487 -10.10 -7.92 -1.95
C ALA A 487 -10.64 -6.48 -2.08
N PHE A 488 -11.62 -6.24 -2.96
CA PHE A 488 -12.23 -4.92 -3.10
C PHE A 488 -13.16 -4.57 -1.95
N LYS A 489 -13.78 -5.57 -1.32
CA LYS A 489 -14.53 -5.37 -0.06
C LYS A 489 -13.63 -4.86 1.05
N GLN A 490 -12.46 -5.48 1.22
CA GLN A 490 -11.48 -5.03 2.23
C GLN A 490 -10.93 -3.63 1.90
N LEU A 491 -10.69 -3.34 0.63
CA LEU A 491 -10.31 -2.00 0.15
C LEU A 491 -11.36 -0.95 0.55
N ASN A 492 -12.64 -1.18 0.22
CA ASN A 492 -13.73 -0.24 0.50
C ASN A 492 -13.85 0.03 2.01
N LYS A 493 -13.80 -1.03 2.82
CA LYS A 493 -13.80 -0.91 4.29
C LYS A 493 -12.63 -0.05 4.78
N ASN A 494 -11.42 -0.32 4.32
CA ASN A 494 -10.23 0.43 4.73
C ASN A 494 -10.27 1.90 4.29
N VAL A 495 -10.81 2.20 3.10
CA VAL A 495 -10.97 3.58 2.61
C VAL A 495 -12.02 4.31 3.46
N LEU A 496 -13.17 3.71 3.72
CA LEU A 496 -14.22 4.31 4.56
C LEU A 496 -13.76 4.61 5.99
N GLU A 497 -12.84 3.81 6.53
CA GLU A 497 -12.27 4.00 7.88
C GLU A 497 -11.14 5.02 7.93
N LYS A 498 -10.35 5.17 6.86
CA LYS A 498 -9.08 5.94 6.86
C LYS A 498 -9.09 7.20 5.98
N ALA A 499 -10.13 7.42 5.19
CA ALA A 499 -10.17 8.54 4.25
C ALA A 499 -10.07 9.92 4.95
N PRO A 500 -9.30 10.86 4.38
CA PRO A 500 -9.14 12.22 4.91
C PRO A 500 -10.32 13.17 4.58
N CYS A 501 -11.36 12.68 3.89
CA CYS A 501 -12.50 13.47 3.41
C CYS A 501 -13.75 12.58 3.28
N SER A 502 -14.87 13.14 2.83
CA SER A 502 -16.10 12.38 2.61
C SER A 502 -15.94 11.35 1.49
N VAL A 503 -16.62 10.20 1.64
CA VAL A 503 -16.50 9.04 0.73
C VAL A 503 -17.89 8.64 0.25
N GLY A 504 -18.05 8.45 -1.05
CA GLY A 504 -19.24 7.88 -1.68
C GLY A 504 -18.94 6.49 -2.23
N VAL A 505 -19.74 5.49 -1.86
CA VAL A 505 -19.71 4.17 -2.48
C VAL A 505 -20.78 4.12 -3.56
N LEU A 506 -20.36 3.94 -4.81
CA LEU A 506 -21.24 3.90 -5.98
C LEU A 506 -21.51 2.45 -6.38
N ILE A 507 -22.77 2.08 -6.37
CA ILE A 507 -23.28 0.79 -6.86
C ILE A 507 -23.84 1.03 -8.26
N ASP A 508 -23.22 0.40 -9.25
CA ASP A 508 -23.76 0.37 -10.61
C ASP A 508 -24.51 -0.95 -10.84
N ARG A 509 -25.80 -0.84 -11.15
CA ARG A 509 -26.67 -1.96 -11.52
C ARG A 509 -26.84 -2.08 -13.04
N GLY A 510 -25.91 -1.52 -13.81
CA GLY A 510 -25.90 -1.62 -15.27
C GLY A 510 -26.93 -0.70 -15.93
N ASN A 511 -27.04 0.55 -15.45
CA ASN A 511 -27.95 1.52 -16.06
C ASN A 511 -27.51 1.82 -17.51
N GLN A 512 -28.15 1.16 -18.48
CA GLN A 512 -27.90 1.37 -19.91
C GLN A 512 -28.55 2.65 -20.45
N LYS A 513 -29.29 3.44 -19.65
CA LYS A 513 -29.70 4.78 -20.09
C LYS A 513 -28.44 5.62 -20.24
N MET A 514 -27.98 5.68 -21.48
CA MET A 514 -26.76 6.37 -21.89
C MET A 514 -26.97 7.87 -21.71
N PHE A 515 -26.70 8.39 -20.51
CA PHE A 515 -26.58 9.82 -20.27
C PHE A 515 -25.24 10.31 -20.83
N TRP A 516 -25.15 10.35 -22.15
CA TRP A 516 -24.00 10.95 -22.80
C TRP A 516 -24.15 12.47 -22.80
N CYS A 517 -23.34 13.07 -21.95
CA CYS A 517 -22.63 14.31 -22.17
C CYS A 517 -22.63 14.74 -23.66
N GLY A 518 -23.53 15.63 -24.06
CA GLY A 518 -23.53 16.22 -25.40
C GLY A 518 -24.88 16.33 -26.11
N PHE A 519 -25.63 15.25 -26.36
CA PHE A 519 -26.78 15.32 -27.28
C PHE A 519 -27.83 14.23 -27.01
N LYS A 520 -28.79 14.53 -26.13
CA LYS A 520 -30.22 14.18 -26.28
C LYS A 520 -31.03 15.09 -25.36
N LYS A 521 -31.46 16.24 -25.88
CA LYS A 521 -32.48 17.09 -25.25
C LYS A 521 -33.74 16.24 -25.06
N GLY A 522 -34.00 15.73 -23.85
CA GLY A 522 -35.27 15.07 -23.55
C GLY A 522 -35.30 14.09 -22.37
N SER A 523 -34.20 13.46 -21.99
CA SER A 523 -34.23 12.52 -20.85
C SER A 523 -34.00 13.25 -19.52
N ILE A 524 -35.05 13.36 -18.72
CA ILE A 524 -34.99 13.82 -17.33
C ILE A 524 -34.20 12.80 -16.51
N TYR A 525 -33.20 13.26 -15.76
CA TYR A 525 -32.47 12.43 -14.82
C TYR A 525 -33.11 12.54 -13.44
N GLN A 526 -33.74 11.47 -12.98
CA GLN A 526 -34.47 11.46 -11.70
C GLN A 526 -33.57 10.98 -10.57
N VAL A 527 -33.35 11.82 -9.57
CA VAL A 527 -32.56 11.53 -8.38
C VAL A 527 -33.48 11.48 -7.17
N ALA A 528 -33.41 10.41 -6.40
CA ALA A 528 -34.04 10.35 -5.09
C ALA A 528 -33.00 10.46 -3.98
N MET A 529 -33.33 11.21 -2.93
CA MET A 529 -32.53 11.30 -1.70
C MET A 529 -33.38 10.80 -0.53
N LEU A 530 -32.87 9.81 0.20
CA LEU A 530 -33.47 9.28 1.42
C LEU A 530 -32.84 9.97 2.63
N PHE A 531 -33.64 10.63 3.46
CA PHE A 531 -33.18 11.32 4.66
C PHE A 531 -33.83 10.71 5.90
N PHE A 532 -33.02 10.05 6.73
CA PHE A 532 -33.39 9.50 8.04
C PHE A 532 -32.83 10.35 9.21
N GLY A 533 -31.83 11.18 8.94
CA GLY A 533 -31.19 12.07 9.90
C GLY A 533 -29.76 11.67 10.23
N GLY A 534 -28.94 12.67 10.59
CA GLY A 534 -27.54 12.48 10.96
C GLY A 534 -26.52 13.09 9.99
N ALA A 535 -25.24 12.92 10.32
CA ALA A 535 -24.11 13.54 9.63
C ALA A 535 -23.94 13.09 8.16
N ASP A 536 -24.12 11.79 7.90
CA ASP A 536 -23.93 11.21 6.58
C ASP A 536 -25.07 11.62 5.61
N ASP A 537 -26.31 11.66 6.09
CA ASP A 537 -27.48 12.13 5.32
C ASP A 537 -27.38 13.62 4.99
N ARG A 538 -26.93 14.46 5.94
CA ARG A 538 -26.65 15.89 5.68
C ARG A 538 -25.61 16.07 4.58
N GLU A 539 -24.56 15.24 4.59
CA GLU A 539 -23.54 15.26 3.56
C GLU A 539 -24.11 14.83 2.19
N ALA A 540 -24.89 13.75 2.14
CA ALA A 540 -25.57 13.29 0.92
C ALA A 540 -26.52 14.36 0.35
N LEU A 541 -27.31 15.01 1.22
CA LEU A 541 -28.24 16.08 0.85
C LEU A 541 -27.50 17.32 0.33
N SER A 542 -26.34 17.65 0.93
CA SER A 542 -25.49 18.75 0.43
C SER A 542 -24.97 18.50 -0.99
N TYR A 543 -24.67 17.24 -1.32
CA TYR A 543 -24.29 16.84 -2.67
C TYR A 543 -25.49 16.88 -3.63
N ALA A 544 -26.67 16.42 -3.19
CA ALA A 544 -27.93 16.54 -3.96
C ALA A 544 -28.24 18.00 -4.30
N ARG A 545 -28.05 18.90 -3.32
CA ARG A 545 -28.29 20.33 -3.48
C ARG A 545 -27.45 20.95 -4.59
N ARG A 546 -26.25 20.43 -4.84
CA ARG A 546 -25.40 20.88 -5.94
C ARG A 546 -25.94 20.44 -7.31
N MET A 547 -26.58 19.27 -7.38
CA MET A 547 -27.21 18.77 -8.61
C MET A 547 -28.47 19.56 -8.99
N LEU A 548 -29.14 20.23 -8.04
CA LEU A 548 -30.35 21.04 -8.29
C LEU A 548 -30.16 22.16 -9.32
N ASP A 549 -28.94 22.67 -9.41
CA ASP A 549 -28.62 23.79 -10.28
C ASP A 549 -28.47 23.32 -11.76
N GLN A 550 -28.58 22.01 -12.05
CA GLN A 550 -28.64 21.47 -13.41
C GLN A 550 -30.08 21.47 -13.97
N PRO A 551 -30.30 21.94 -15.21
CA PRO A 551 -31.64 22.04 -15.81
C PRO A 551 -32.35 20.71 -16.00
N TYR A 552 -31.62 19.60 -16.20
CA TYR A 552 -32.20 18.30 -16.58
C TYR A 552 -32.32 17.31 -15.41
N VAL A 553 -31.99 17.74 -14.19
CA VAL A 553 -32.03 16.89 -12.98
C VAL A 553 -33.27 17.23 -12.17
N HIS A 554 -34.09 16.22 -11.88
CA HIS A 554 -35.20 16.32 -10.94
C HIS A 554 -34.82 15.59 -9.66
N ILE A 555 -35.03 16.23 -8.51
CA ILE A 555 -34.67 15.66 -7.21
C ILE A 555 -35.91 15.51 -6.34
N THR A 556 -36.16 14.30 -5.85
CA THR A 556 -37.17 14.02 -4.83
C THR A 556 -36.48 13.71 -3.51
N LEU A 557 -36.77 14.50 -2.49
CA LEU A 557 -36.34 14.24 -1.11
C LEU A 557 -37.44 13.49 -0.38
N PHE A 558 -37.12 12.29 0.11
CA PHE A 558 -37.95 11.50 1.01
C PHE A 558 -37.48 11.72 2.44
N HIS A 559 -38.25 12.48 3.21
CA HIS A 559 -38.02 12.69 4.63
C HIS A 559 -38.79 11.64 5.43
N PHE A 560 -38.07 10.74 6.09
CA PHE A 560 -38.70 9.75 6.97
C PHE A 560 -38.83 10.32 8.38
N SER A 561 -40.07 10.39 8.86
CA SER A 561 -40.40 10.79 10.23
C SER A 561 -41.12 9.66 10.95
N SER A 562 -40.90 9.48 12.26
CA SER A 562 -41.65 8.54 13.09
C SER A 562 -42.12 9.29 14.35
N PRO A 563 -43.33 8.99 14.84
CA PRO A 563 -43.86 9.60 16.05
C PRO A 563 -43.10 9.19 17.33
N THR A 564 -42.41 8.05 17.33
CA THR A 564 -41.40 7.74 18.35
C THR A 564 -40.05 8.23 17.83
N GLU A 565 -39.37 9.13 18.56
CA GLU A 565 -38.13 9.80 18.12
C GLU A 565 -37.20 8.89 17.28
N ILE A 566 -37.17 9.08 15.95
CA ILE A 566 -36.20 8.39 15.07
C ILE A 566 -34.79 8.85 15.36
N VAL A 567 -34.61 10.07 15.84
CA VAL A 567 -33.29 10.72 15.84
C VAL A 567 -32.63 10.56 17.20
N GLY A 568 -32.00 9.40 17.42
CA GLY A 568 -30.94 9.22 18.42
C GLY A 568 -29.74 10.11 18.07
N GLY A 569 -29.82 11.39 18.40
CA GLY A 569 -28.77 12.37 18.11
C GLY A 569 -28.79 13.52 19.10
N THR A 570 -27.66 14.21 19.23
CA THR A 570 -27.56 15.41 20.07
C THR A 570 -28.59 16.46 19.63
N GLU A 571 -29.05 17.33 20.53
CA GLU A 571 -29.97 18.44 20.18
C GLU A 571 -29.41 19.29 19.02
N ARG A 572 -28.07 19.44 18.97
CA ARG A 572 -27.35 20.12 17.90
C ARG A 572 -27.51 19.41 16.55
N SER A 573 -27.44 18.08 16.54
CA SER A 573 -27.67 17.28 15.33
C SER A 573 -29.07 17.54 14.78
N LYS A 574 -30.08 17.48 15.65
CA LYS A 574 -31.49 17.75 15.33
C LYS A 574 -31.70 19.17 14.79
N MET A 575 -31.04 20.17 15.39
CA MET A 575 -31.10 21.56 14.91
C MET A 575 -30.52 21.71 13.50
N LEU A 576 -29.37 21.09 13.23
CA LEU A 576 -28.72 21.14 11.92
C LEU A 576 -29.52 20.39 10.84
N ASP A 577 -30.14 19.26 11.20
CA ASP A 577 -31.04 18.52 10.32
C ASP A 577 -32.27 19.36 9.96
N THR A 578 -32.89 20.02 10.96
CA THR A 578 -34.02 20.92 10.73
C THR A 578 -33.62 22.10 9.84
N GLN A 579 -32.43 22.67 10.04
CA GLN A 579 -31.91 23.77 9.23
C GLN A 579 -31.75 23.35 7.75
N ILE A 580 -31.09 22.22 7.48
CA ILE A 580 -30.85 21.78 6.10
C ILE A 580 -32.16 21.41 5.38
N LEU A 581 -33.11 20.79 6.10
CA LEU A 581 -34.42 20.44 5.57
C LEU A 581 -35.25 21.68 5.25
N SER A 582 -35.26 22.69 6.14
CA SER A 582 -35.96 23.95 5.90
C SER A 582 -35.43 24.69 4.66
N GLU A 583 -34.10 24.73 4.47
CA GLU A 583 -33.48 25.31 3.28
C GLU A 583 -33.86 24.55 1.99
N PHE A 584 -33.93 23.22 2.06
CA PHE A 584 -34.33 22.40 0.93
C PHE A 584 -35.82 22.60 0.60
N ARG A 585 -36.68 22.66 1.61
CA ARG A 585 -38.12 22.91 1.46
C ARG A 585 -38.39 24.26 0.81
N LEU A 586 -37.66 25.32 1.21
CA LEU A 586 -37.74 26.63 0.57
C LEU A 586 -37.34 26.59 -0.91
N LYS A 587 -36.33 25.78 -1.28
CA LYS A 587 -35.96 25.57 -2.67
C LYS A 587 -37.02 24.76 -3.44
N ALA A 588 -37.65 23.78 -2.78
CA ALA A 588 -38.72 22.97 -3.37
C ALA A 588 -39.92 23.83 -3.76
N PHE A 589 -40.33 24.76 -2.89
CA PHE A 589 -41.40 25.71 -3.22
C PHE A 589 -41.10 26.64 -4.40
N ARG A 590 -39.81 26.91 -4.68
CA ARG A 590 -39.40 27.81 -5.77
C ARG A 590 -39.14 27.12 -7.10
N ASN A 591 -39.00 25.79 -7.10
CA ASN A 591 -38.50 25.06 -8.27
C ASN A 591 -39.30 23.76 -8.43
N GLU A 592 -40.13 23.70 -9.48
CA GLU A 592 -40.99 22.55 -9.80
C GLU A 592 -40.22 21.25 -10.03
N ARG A 593 -38.89 21.34 -10.24
CA ARG A 593 -37.99 20.20 -10.40
C ARG A 593 -37.62 19.51 -9.08
N VAL A 594 -38.07 20.06 -7.96
CA VAL A 594 -37.71 19.61 -6.62
C VAL A 594 -38.97 19.21 -5.88
N SER A 595 -39.06 17.94 -5.55
CA SER A 595 -40.17 17.37 -4.78
C SER A 595 -39.72 17.12 -3.35
N TYR A 596 -40.54 17.54 -2.39
CA TYR A 596 -40.38 17.19 -0.97
C TYR A 596 -41.53 16.27 -0.57
N LYS A 597 -41.23 15.04 -0.17
CA LYS A 597 -42.19 14.05 0.31
C LYS A 597 -41.85 13.66 1.74
N GLU A 598 -42.83 13.79 2.62
CA GLU A 598 -42.71 13.42 4.02
C GLU A 598 -43.48 12.12 4.23
N GLU A 599 -42.75 11.05 4.60
CA GLU A 599 -43.30 9.72 4.83
C GLU A 599 -43.26 9.44 6.33
N MET A 600 -44.43 9.25 6.93
CA MET A 600 -44.53 8.82 8.33
C MET A 600 -44.43 7.30 8.39
N VAL A 601 -43.42 6.80 9.11
CA VAL A 601 -43.16 5.37 9.20
C VAL A 601 -43.28 4.88 10.64
N MET A 602 -44.04 3.80 10.83
CA MET A 602 -44.25 3.16 12.13
C MET A 602 -43.33 1.95 12.30
N ASP A 603 -43.21 1.13 11.25
CA ASP A 603 -42.44 -0.12 11.26
C ASP A 603 -41.37 -0.14 10.15
N GLY A 604 -40.33 -0.96 10.33
CA GLY A 604 -39.31 -1.18 9.29
C GLY A 604 -39.86 -1.72 7.95
N LYS A 605 -41.07 -2.28 7.93
CA LYS A 605 -41.75 -2.75 6.70
C LYS A 605 -42.24 -1.59 5.83
N ASP A 606 -42.65 -0.47 6.42
CA ASP A 606 -43.11 0.68 5.63
C ASP A 606 -41.91 1.35 4.93
N VAL A 607 -40.73 1.31 5.54
CA VAL A 607 -39.49 1.74 4.87
C VAL A 607 -39.21 0.88 3.64
N LEU A 608 -39.39 -0.44 3.75
CA LEU A 608 -39.19 -1.37 2.63
C LEU A 608 -40.18 -1.13 1.49
N SER A 609 -41.45 -0.88 1.78
CA SER A 609 -42.45 -0.63 0.74
C SER A 609 -42.18 0.66 -0.03
N VAL A 610 -41.72 1.72 0.67
CA VAL A 610 -41.29 2.97 0.02
C VAL A 610 -40.06 2.72 -0.85
N ILE A 611 -39.07 1.96 -0.35
CA ILE A 611 -37.86 1.62 -1.13
C ILE A 611 -38.21 0.81 -2.38
N GLU A 612 -39.07 -0.20 -2.27
CA GLU A 612 -39.53 -1.03 -3.39
C GLU A 612 -40.26 -0.21 -4.45
N TYR A 613 -41.08 0.77 -4.04
CA TYR A 613 -41.72 1.70 -4.97
C TYR A 613 -40.71 2.56 -5.76
N MET A 614 -39.60 2.94 -5.13
CA MET A 614 -38.61 3.84 -5.71
C MET A 614 -37.70 3.20 -6.77
N GLU A 615 -37.44 1.89 -6.68
CA GLU A 615 -36.45 1.22 -7.52
C GLU A 615 -36.77 1.29 -9.04
N SER A 616 -38.04 1.50 -9.42
CA SER A 616 -38.47 1.58 -10.83
C SER A 616 -38.53 2.99 -11.42
N CYS A 617 -38.61 4.03 -10.58
CA CYS A 617 -38.89 5.40 -11.02
C CYS A 617 -37.63 6.27 -11.16
N TYR A 618 -36.62 6.02 -10.32
CA TYR A 618 -35.45 6.88 -10.21
C TYR A 618 -34.23 6.28 -10.92
N ASP A 619 -33.36 7.13 -11.48
CA ASP A 619 -32.11 6.71 -12.10
C ASP A 619 -30.95 6.63 -11.10
N LEU A 620 -31.00 7.45 -10.03
CA LEU A 620 -30.03 7.50 -8.93
C LEU A 620 -30.73 7.62 -7.58
N VAL A 621 -30.36 6.76 -6.63
CA VAL A 621 -30.80 6.86 -5.23
C VAL A 621 -29.61 7.18 -4.35
N MET A 622 -29.73 8.19 -3.48
CA MET A 622 -28.68 8.60 -2.55
C MET A 622 -29.12 8.44 -1.10
N VAL A 623 -28.21 7.96 -0.25
CA VAL A 623 -28.46 7.77 1.18
C VAL A 623 -27.17 7.93 1.98
N GLY A 624 -27.27 8.35 3.24
CA GLY A 624 -26.16 8.29 4.19
C GLY A 624 -25.82 6.86 4.59
N ARG A 625 -24.56 6.62 4.99
CA ARG A 625 -24.10 5.31 5.44
C ARG A 625 -24.54 5.02 6.88
N LYS A 626 -24.28 5.96 7.80
CA LYS A 626 -24.58 5.83 9.23
C LYS A 626 -25.75 6.71 9.61
N HIS A 627 -26.70 6.10 10.31
CA HIS A 627 -27.86 6.76 10.87
C HIS A 627 -27.80 6.70 12.39
N ALA A 628 -28.57 7.56 13.05
CA ALA A 628 -28.78 7.54 14.48
C ALA A 628 -29.32 6.18 14.97
N ASP A 629 -28.87 5.71 16.14
CA ASP A 629 -29.41 4.50 16.76
C ASP A 629 -30.85 4.79 17.21
N SER A 630 -31.81 4.09 16.62
CA SER A 630 -33.24 4.22 16.89
C SER A 630 -33.91 2.85 16.94
N LYS A 631 -35.10 2.77 17.54
CA LYS A 631 -35.86 1.52 17.60
C LYS A 631 -36.13 0.97 16.18
N LEU A 632 -36.46 1.85 15.24
CA LEU A 632 -36.64 1.55 13.82
C LEU A 632 -35.35 1.02 13.18
N MET A 633 -34.20 1.69 13.42
CA MET A 633 -32.92 1.22 12.88
C MET A 633 -32.45 -0.10 13.53
N SER A 634 -32.82 -0.39 14.77
CA SER A 634 -32.55 -1.66 15.44
C SER A 634 -33.39 -2.81 14.87
N GLU A 635 -34.67 -2.56 14.59
CA GLU A 635 -35.57 -3.54 13.96
C GLU A 635 -35.13 -3.88 12.53
N ILE A 636 -34.75 -2.87 11.76
CA ILE A 636 -34.17 -3.03 10.41
C ILE A 636 -32.75 -3.61 10.49
N GLY A 637 -31.99 -3.27 11.52
CA GLY A 637 -30.61 -3.71 11.77
C GLY A 637 -30.43 -5.20 12.07
N LYS A 638 -31.52 -5.96 12.23
CA LYS A 638 -31.49 -7.44 12.18
C LYS A 638 -30.95 -7.96 10.84
N TRP A 639 -30.96 -7.12 9.80
CA TRP A 639 -30.39 -7.41 8.49
C TRP A 639 -28.88 -7.21 8.52
N LYS A 640 -28.13 -7.97 7.71
CA LYS A 640 -26.66 -8.08 7.79
C LYS A 640 -25.97 -6.71 7.88
N HIS A 641 -25.14 -6.53 8.91
CA HIS A 641 -24.24 -5.37 9.00
C HIS A 641 -23.16 -5.48 7.92
N GLY A 642 -23.17 -4.56 6.96
CA GLY A 642 -22.24 -4.57 5.84
C GLY A 642 -21.48 -3.26 5.65
N GLU A 643 -20.80 -3.12 4.51
CA GLU A 643 -19.94 -1.97 4.26
C GLU A 643 -20.74 -0.69 3.98
N LEU A 644 -21.97 -0.82 3.50
CA LEU A 644 -22.86 0.28 3.10
C LEU A 644 -23.77 0.81 4.21
N GLY A 645 -23.73 0.23 5.40
CA GLY A 645 -24.71 0.52 6.46
C GLY A 645 -26.05 -0.17 6.22
N ILE A 646 -27.00 -0.01 7.15
CA ILE A 646 -28.25 -0.79 7.18
C ILE A 646 -29.08 -0.56 5.91
N ILE A 647 -29.43 0.70 5.62
CA ILE A 647 -30.24 1.06 4.44
C ILE A 647 -29.49 0.80 3.14
N GLY A 648 -28.19 1.11 3.09
CA GLY A 648 -27.37 0.86 1.92
C GLY A 648 -27.25 -0.63 1.56
N GLU A 649 -27.17 -1.53 2.56
CA GLU A 649 -27.17 -2.98 2.32
C GLU A 649 -28.55 -3.49 1.88
N ILE A 650 -29.64 -2.93 2.41
CA ILE A 650 -31.00 -3.26 1.93
C ILE A 650 -31.13 -2.90 0.46
N LEU A 651 -30.81 -1.65 0.12
CA LEU A 651 -30.79 -1.15 -1.25
C LEU A 651 -29.86 -1.98 -2.15
N ALA A 652 -28.74 -2.51 -1.63
CA ALA A 652 -27.86 -3.37 -2.41
C ALA A 652 -28.40 -4.80 -2.59
N SER A 653 -29.16 -5.31 -1.63
CA SER A 653 -29.66 -6.69 -1.56
C SER A 653 -30.96 -6.95 -2.31
N LEU A 654 -31.79 -5.91 -2.50
CA LEU A 654 -33.04 -6.00 -3.23
C LEU A 654 -32.74 -6.44 -4.67
N ASN A 655 -33.22 -7.63 -5.01
CA ASN A 655 -32.79 -8.44 -6.14
C ASN A 655 -33.83 -8.36 -7.28
N ILE A 656 -34.30 -7.16 -7.60
CA ILE A 656 -35.49 -6.96 -8.45
C ILE A 656 -35.16 -5.97 -9.56
N GLY A 657 -34.67 -6.46 -10.71
CA GLY A 657 -34.80 -5.85 -12.05
C GLY A 657 -34.39 -4.38 -12.31
N ALA A 658 -33.93 -3.64 -11.32
CA ALA A 658 -33.85 -2.19 -11.37
C ALA A 658 -32.50 -1.69 -11.91
N LYS A 659 -32.58 -0.90 -12.99
CA LYS A 659 -31.45 -0.22 -13.67
C LYS A 659 -30.94 1.00 -12.87
N THR A 660 -31.09 1.01 -11.55
CA THR A 660 -30.93 2.20 -10.72
C THR A 660 -29.56 2.21 -10.07
N SER A 661 -28.83 3.31 -10.21
CA SER A 661 -27.54 3.49 -9.52
C SER A 661 -27.78 3.92 -8.07
N ILE A 662 -26.98 3.44 -7.13
CA ILE A 662 -27.11 3.81 -5.71
C ILE A 662 -25.80 4.45 -5.25
N LEU A 663 -25.89 5.61 -4.60
CA LEU A 663 -24.75 6.29 -3.99
C LEU A 663 -24.93 6.36 -2.47
N VAL A 664 -24.09 5.62 -1.76
CA VAL A 664 -24.05 5.66 -0.29
C VAL A 664 -22.94 6.61 0.15
N VAL A 665 -23.27 7.66 0.88
CA VAL A 665 -22.33 8.72 1.28
C VAL A 665 -21.99 8.60 2.75
N GLN A 666 -20.70 8.75 3.06
CA GLN A 666 -20.19 8.87 4.43
C GLN A 666 -19.47 10.21 4.56
N GLN A 667 -19.84 11.00 5.57
CA GLN A 667 -19.14 12.22 5.91
C GLN A 667 -17.76 11.90 6.52
N GLN A 668 -16.79 12.79 6.35
CA GLN A 668 -15.48 12.68 6.98
C GLN A 668 -15.60 12.42 8.49
N THR A 669 -15.10 11.27 8.95
CA THR A 669 -15.15 10.85 10.37
C THR A 669 -13.88 11.16 11.15
N ARG A 670 -12.73 11.35 10.49
CA ARG A 670 -11.44 11.60 11.14
C ARG A 670 -10.98 13.04 10.92
N PHE A 671 -10.95 13.82 12.00
CA PHE A 671 -10.39 15.18 12.05
C PHE A 671 -9.37 15.27 13.18
N TRP A 672 -8.28 16.02 12.99
CA TRP A 672 -7.28 16.21 14.04
C TRP A 672 -7.90 16.96 15.23
N GLY A 673 -7.92 16.33 16.41
CA GLY A 673 -8.35 16.97 17.66
C GLY A 673 -9.82 16.77 18.07
N SER A 674 -10.62 15.96 17.37
CA SER A 674 -11.97 15.60 17.83
C SER A 674 -12.28 14.12 17.58
N ARG A 675 -12.87 13.44 18.56
CA ARG A 675 -13.47 12.11 18.38
C ARG A 675 -14.93 12.19 17.89
N ASP A 676 -15.56 13.36 17.98
CA ASP A 676 -16.95 13.56 17.55
C ASP A 676 -17.06 14.34 16.23
N PRO A 677 -17.87 13.84 15.26
CA PRO A 677 -18.11 14.51 13.98
C PRO A 677 -18.86 15.85 14.14
N GLU A 678 -19.42 16.14 15.33
CA GLU A 678 -20.30 17.28 15.61
C GLU A 678 -19.64 18.44 16.38
N GLU A 679 -18.54 18.19 17.12
CA GLU A 679 -17.86 19.22 17.94
C GLU A 679 -17.13 20.30 17.13
N SER A 680 -16.73 20.03 15.88
CA SER A 680 -15.80 20.90 15.13
C SER A 680 -16.42 22.07 14.36
N THR A 681 -17.72 22.37 14.55
CA THR A 681 -18.33 23.56 13.93
C THR A 681 -17.95 24.89 14.61
N HIS A 682 -17.22 24.84 15.75
CA HIS A 682 -16.66 26.04 16.40
C HIS A 682 -15.37 26.57 15.79
N LEU A 683 -14.61 25.79 15.01
CA LEU A 683 -13.37 26.27 14.35
C LEU A 683 -13.62 27.28 13.20
N ARG A 684 -14.87 27.76 13.05
CA ARG A 684 -15.24 28.84 12.15
C ARG A 684 -15.68 30.11 12.89
N LYS A 685 -15.69 30.11 14.23
CA LYS A 685 -16.22 31.20 15.06
C LYS A 685 -15.23 31.80 16.06
N GLU A 686 -13.97 31.39 16.07
CA GLU A 686 -12.92 32.20 16.69
C GLU A 686 -12.15 32.94 15.61
N ASP A 687 -12.12 34.25 15.80
CA ASP A 687 -11.81 35.29 14.85
C ASP A 687 -10.32 35.37 14.43
N ILE A 688 -10.15 36.04 13.28
CA ILE A 688 -8.97 36.72 12.68
C ILE A 688 -8.32 35.99 11.50
#